data_AF-A0A0G0QXY9-F1
#
_entry.id   AF-A0A0G0QXY9-F1
#
_cell.length_a   1.000
_cell.length_b   1.000
_cell.length_c   1.000
_cell.angle_alpha   90.00
_cell.angle_beta   90.00
_cell.angle_gamma   90.00
#
_symmetry.space_group_name_H-M   'P 1'
#
loop_
_entity.id
_entity.type
_entity.pdbx_description
1 polymer ?
#
loop_
_entity_poly.entity_id
_entity_poly.type
_entity_poly.pdbx_seq_one_letter_code
_entity_poly.pdbx_strand_id
1 'polypeptide(L)'
;MSKISKQLVIIFLLIFCSLAVYSLTPVIAQTQVDLWGDQISGQDFGAQQLEEVGLGKNDPRVIVINIIRIILGLLGVIAVALIMYGGWIWMTAQGNPESVDKAKLIIRNAVIGLLIILASFAIVTYILNRLTYATGATSASSCVTGATEQCKPGDCWRTCTNSIWGPCVGADCGVSGATADVACDSNTLLPGCQEDDNFCLAYNKYCDSGSCLCKSKSGYGDPCGDGQDQATCNKNSDQCANYLTCDFNATSSRCECSGPPVIDNVTPVGSFCDSAPNTYCQTNSDCSSGACNQGTPNGAVGNLVTIHGKNFLAYDPAVSQVLFWGGADYSQSASLAVTVNSSCLKSWTDTEIIVVVPNGAQTGGLKIVATNGSDVTSLAPGPNLPDFVVNNIQRPGLCQVAPISGPTDALITYTGLKLTGVTAYFGNLVKNVKANSSSFVSDLQGEVVVPNITPGRTSTFVQAGSQPNSNYLEFIKEVEATAVPMIVSISPITGPESQYVTITGSGFSTVRGKSIVYFGKEEANFSFPKVCANSVWNDNQIIVKVPKGLSDDELYDISVVVGTQTAISPTKFKYDKDLMLTPGLCLIYPMFGQHNDEMQLWGEYFGTTNTNNKVRFYLGQDQSGSAITYWDVDKSTLGTRPDKAITTIHQQAASGPVNIVKWDSKKNQELVSNDMYITIGQCQQDADCGAGVCCPDGTPEVGRCQTTPDRCFGSTESSVYEWEFSTGNDAQCPDSKPAQCSDGSCCSALKNCKDLTNSGQTTCTDDNSCSGYGSKMCYDSIYCPNSPGSCSQNSKIITYGGSCDCSLLGYLNTSFNNSI
;
A
#
# COMPACT_ATOMS: atom_id res chain seq x y z
N MET A 1 -7.05 -6.74 82.18
CA MET A 1 -6.88 -5.66 81.18
C MET A 1 -7.10 -4.32 81.85
N SER A 2 -6.04 -3.55 82.05
CA SER A 2 -6.11 -2.25 82.75
C SER A 2 -6.96 -1.26 81.96
N LYS A 3 -7.55 -0.27 82.64
CA LYS A 3 -8.43 0.77 82.06
C LYS A 3 -7.86 1.41 80.78
N ILE A 4 -6.54 1.46 80.66
CA ILE A 4 -5.77 2.01 79.54
C ILE A 4 -5.87 1.13 78.27
N SER A 5 -5.91 -0.21 78.41
CA SER A 5 -6.04 -1.09 77.23
C SER A 5 -7.44 -1.08 76.62
N LYS A 6 -8.48 -0.84 77.43
CA LYS A 6 -9.85 -0.65 76.91
C LYS A 6 -10.00 0.70 76.20
N GLN A 7 -9.36 1.76 76.71
CA GLN A 7 -9.40 3.06 76.05
C GLN A 7 -8.62 3.08 74.73
N LEU A 8 -7.47 2.40 74.63
CA LEU A 8 -6.73 2.26 73.37
C LEU A 8 -7.52 1.49 72.30
N VAL A 9 -8.25 0.43 72.68
CA VAL A 9 -9.11 -0.32 71.74
C VAL A 9 -10.30 0.51 71.26
N ILE A 10 -10.90 1.33 72.13
CA ILE A 10 -12.01 2.22 71.76
C ILE A 10 -11.54 3.37 70.86
N ILE A 11 -10.35 3.94 71.14
CA ILE A 11 -9.75 4.99 70.29
C ILE A 11 -9.39 4.40 68.91
N PHE A 12 -8.87 3.17 68.85
CA PHE A 12 -8.56 2.51 67.57
C PHE A 12 -9.83 2.19 66.77
N LEU A 13 -10.92 1.76 67.42
CA LEU A 13 -12.23 1.54 66.79
C LEU A 13 -12.87 2.86 66.30
N LEU A 14 -12.72 3.96 67.04
CA LEU A 14 -13.23 5.28 66.64
C LEU A 14 -12.44 5.87 65.46
N ILE A 15 -11.12 5.70 65.43
CA ILE A 15 -10.27 6.12 64.30
C ILE A 15 -10.62 5.29 63.05
N PHE A 16 -10.79 3.97 63.20
CA PHE A 16 -11.16 3.08 62.09
C PHE A 16 -12.59 3.37 61.55
N CYS A 17 -13.53 3.71 62.44
CA CYS A 17 -14.88 4.12 62.05
C CYS A 17 -14.89 5.50 61.38
N SER A 18 -14.02 6.43 61.79
CA SER A 18 -13.87 7.74 61.14
C SER A 18 -13.22 7.66 59.75
N LEU A 19 -12.31 6.72 59.51
CA LEU A 19 -11.77 6.45 58.16
C LEU A 19 -12.81 5.79 57.24
N ALA A 20 -13.69 4.93 57.77
CA ALA A 20 -14.76 4.29 57.00
C ALA A 20 -15.92 5.25 56.62
N VAL A 21 -16.10 6.35 57.36
CA VAL A 21 -17.07 7.40 57.02
C VAL A 21 -16.52 8.36 55.95
N TYR A 22 -15.20 8.49 55.83
CA TYR A 22 -14.54 9.30 54.79
C TYR A 22 -14.59 8.69 53.38
N SER A 23 -14.97 7.41 53.23
CA SER A 23 -15.13 6.74 51.93
C SER A 23 -16.49 6.96 51.25
N LEU A 24 -17.34 7.86 51.76
CA LEU A 24 -18.65 8.19 51.17
C LEU A 24 -18.71 9.54 50.44
N THR A 25 -17.58 10.24 50.26
CA THR A 25 -17.52 11.40 49.35
C THR A 25 -17.11 10.96 47.95
N PRO A 26 -17.75 11.44 46.86
CA PRO A 26 -17.34 11.10 45.51
C PRO A 26 -15.92 11.65 45.27
N VAL A 27 -14.98 10.73 45.03
CA VAL A 27 -13.62 11.06 44.60
C VAL A 27 -13.70 11.66 43.20
N ILE A 28 -13.31 12.93 43.08
CA ILE A 28 -13.02 13.57 41.79
C ILE A 28 -11.69 12.99 41.33
N ALA A 29 -11.69 12.43 40.11
CA ALA A 29 -10.60 11.71 39.49
C ALA A 29 -9.32 12.57 39.34
N GLN A 30 -8.21 12.13 39.94
CA GLN A 30 -6.85 12.36 39.41
C GLN A 30 -5.95 11.15 39.71
N THR A 31 -5.42 10.59 38.61
CA THR A 31 -4.32 9.62 38.41
C THR A 31 -4.28 8.38 39.31
N GLN A 32 -5.01 7.35 38.87
CA GLN A 32 -4.95 5.99 39.40
C GLN A 32 -3.69 5.29 38.88
N VAL A 33 -2.84 4.81 39.81
CA VAL A 33 -1.96 3.67 39.53
C VAL A 33 -2.87 2.46 39.45
N ASP A 34 -3.13 2.01 38.23
CA ASP A 34 -4.06 0.92 37.96
C ASP A 34 -3.42 -0.44 38.29
N LEU A 35 -3.70 -0.94 39.49
CA LEU A 35 -3.30 -2.28 39.94
C LEU A 35 -4.27 -3.38 39.45
N TRP A 36 -5.36 -3.02 38.76
CA TRP A 36 -6.45 -3.90 38.36
C TRP A 36 -6.97 -3.51 36.98
N GLY A 37 -6.18 -3.79 35.94
CA GLY A 37 -6.50 -3.46 34.53
C GLY A 37 -7.99 -3.57 34.20
N ASP A 38 -8.61 -2.40 33.99
CA ASP A 38 -10.05 -2.31 33.74
C ASP A 38 -10.36 -2.77 32.31
N GLN A 39 -10.98 -3.94 32.18
CA GLN A 39 -11.48 -4.50 30.91
C GLN A 39 -13.01 -4.58 30.89
N ILE A 40 -13.72 -4.01 31.88
CA ILE A 40 -15.19 -4.12 31.97
C ILE A 40 -15.82 -2.77 32.34
N SER A 41 -15.56 -1.76 31.51
CA SER A 41 -16.45 -0.61 31.37
C SER A 41 -16.97 -0.55 29.94
N GLY A 42 -18.20 -1.00 29.71
CA GLY A 42 -19.02 -0.54 28.58
C GLY A 42 -19.04 -1.36 27.28
N GLN A 43 -19.08 -2.70 27.33
CA GLN A 43 -19.51 -3.50 26.18
C GLN A 43 -20.95 -3.99 26.41
N ASP A 44 -21.91 -3.22 25.89
CA ASP A 44 -23.33 -3.58 25.77
C ASP A 44 -23.50 -4.78 24.82
N PHE A 45 -23.47 -5.99 25.36
CA PHE A 45 -23.95 -7.17 24.65
C PHE A 45 -25.44 -7.39 24.97
N GLY A 46 -26.32 -7.00 24.04
CA GLY A 46 -27.68 -7.54 23.95
C GLY A 46 -28.83 -6.69 24.49
N ALA A 47 -28.69 -5.37 24.63
CA ALA A 47 -29.77 -4.48 25.08
C ALA A 47 -30.41 -3.61 23.99
N GLN A 48 -30.03 -3.73 22.71
CA GLN A 48 -30.58 -2.87 21.64
C GLN A 48 -31.99 -3.26 21.12
N GLN A 49 -32.76 -4.04 21.87
CA GLN A 49 -34.13 -4.42 21.48
C GLN A 49 -35.18 -4.23 22.58
N LEU A 50 -34.92 -3.45 23.65
CA LEU A 50 -35.92 -3.17 24.69
C LEU A 50 -35.91 -1.70 25.17
N GLU A 51 -35.89 -0.74 24.24
CA GLU A 51 -36.04 0.70 24.53
C GLU A 51 -37.48 1.17 24.85
N GLU A 52 -38.38 0.27 25.27
CA GLU A 52 -39.77 0.66 25.60
C GLU A 52 -40.25 0.35 27.04
N VAL A 53 -39.36 -0.03 27.97
CA VAL A 53 -39.79 -0.22 29.37
C VAL A 53 -38.82 0.45 30.34
N GLY A 54 -39.15 1.69 30.73
CA GLY A 54 -38.36 2.54 31.63
C GLY A 54 -38.09 1.92 33.01
N LEU A 55 -36.99 1.17 33.11
CA LEU A 55 -36.37 0.69 34.34
C LEU A 55 -34.91 1.19 34.39
N GLY A 56 -34.44 1.54 35.59
CA GLY A 56 -33.24 2.37 35.85
C GLY A 56 -31.91 1.96 35.18
N LYS A 57 -31.08 2.99 34.97
CA LYS A 57 -29.89 3.10 34.08
C LYS A 57 -28.63 2.27 34.42
N ASN A 58 -28.70 1.08 35.01
CA ASN A 58 -27.48 0.29 35.22
C ASN A 58 -27.70 -1.20 34.94
N ASP A 59 -26.91 -1.77 34.04
CA ASP A 59 -26.87 -3.21 33.75
C ASP A 59 -26.64 -3.99 35.07
N PRO A 60 -27.50 -4.96 35.42
CA PRO A 60 -27.33 -5.83 36.59
C PRO A 60 -25.92 -6.46 36.68
N ARG A 61 -25.27 -6.73 35.54
CA ARG A 61 -23.91 -7.30 35.48
C ARG A 61 -22.87 -6.33 36.03
N VAL A 62 -22.99 -5.05 35.71
CA VAL A 62 -22.09 -3.98 36.20
C VAL A 62 -22.28 -3.78 37.70
N ILE A 63 -23.52 -3.85 38.18
CA ILE A 63 -23.83 -3.79 39.63
C ILE A 63 -23.16 -4.96 40.37
N VAL A 64 -23.26 -6.19 39.85
CA VAL A 64 -22.65 -7.38 40.48
C VAL A 64 -21.13 -7.30 40.52
N ILE A 65 -20.48 -6.84 39.44
CA ILE A 65 -19.01 -6.71 39.39
C ILE A 65 -18.51 -5.67 40.40
N ASN A 66 -19.21 -4.54 40.52
CA ASN A 66 -18.87 -3.50 41.49
C ASN A 66 -19.04 -4.01 42.93
N ILE A 67 -20.07 -4.81 43.21
CA ILE A 67 -20.24 -5.46 44.52
C ILE A 67 -19.07 -6.42 44.82
N ILE A 68 -18.64 -7.23 43.85
CA ILE A 68 -17.52 -8.16 44.02
C ILE A 68 -16.21 -7.41 44.28
N ARG A 69 -15.94 -6.32 43.54
CA ARG A 69 -14.75 -5.46 43.74
C ARG A 69 -14.70 -4.88 45.15
N ILE A 70 -15.84 -4.40 45.67
CA ILE A 70 -15.94 -3.87 47.03
C ILE A 70 -15.67 -4.97 48.08
N ILE A 71 -16.22 -6.16 47.90
CA ILE A 71 -16.04 -7.29 48.84
C ILE A 71 -14.58 -7.77 48.84
N LEU A 72 -13.95 -7.91 47.67
CA LEU A 72 -12.56 -8.34 47.56
C LEU A 72 -11.59 -7.32 48.18
N GLY A 73 -11.84 -6.02 47.98
CA GLY A 73 -11.09 -4.95 48.66
C GLY A 73 -11.20 -5.05 50.19
N LEU A 74 -12.42 -5.26 50.70
CA LEU A 74 -12.65 -5.43 52.14
C LEU A 74 -11.91 -6.65 52.72
N LEU A 75 -11.90 -7.78 52.01
CA LEU A 75 -11.19 -8.98 52.44
C LEU A 75 -9.66 -8.78 52.49
N GLY A 76 -9.10 -8.04 51.53
CA GLY A 76 -7.68 -7.68 51.53
C GLY A 76 -7.29 -6.83 52.75
N VAL A 77 -8.11 -5.82 53.08
CA VAL A 77 -7.90 -4.98 54.27
C VAL A 77 -8.00 -5.81 55.57
N ILE A 78 -8.97 -6.73 55.66
CA ILE A 78 -9.11 -7.64 56.80
C ILE A 78 -7.87 -8.54 56.94
N ALA A 79 -7.34 -9.07 55.84
CA ALA A 79 -6.13 -9.90 55.87
C ALA A 79 -4.92 -9.14 56.43
N VAL A 80 -4.72 -7.88 56.02
CA VAL A 80 -3.65 -7.02 56.55
C VAL A 80 -3.87 -6.74 58.05
N ALA A 81 -5.11 -6.47 58.46
CA ALA A 81 -5.43 -6.23 59.86
C ALA A 81 -5.14 -7.47 60.75
N LEU A 82 -5.45 -8.67 60.26
CA LEU A 82 -5.15 -9.93 60.97
C LEU A 82 -3.65 -10.19 61.08
N ILE A 83 -2.87 -9.86 60.04
CA ILE A 83 -1.40 -9.97 60.08
C ILE A 83 -0.82 -9.00 61.11
N MET A 84 -1.28 -7.76 61.13
CA MET A 84 -0.89 -6.77 62.14
C MET A 84 -1.25 -7.22 63.55
N TYR A 85 -2.45 -7.77 63.75
CA TYR A 85 -2.91 -8.30 65.04
C TYR A 85 -2.06 -9.48 65.52
N GLY A 86 -1.74 -10.42 64.62
CA GLY A 86 -0.82 -11.51 64.91
C GLY A 86 0.57 -11.01 65.28
N GLY A 87 1.08 -10.00 64.56
CA GLY A 87 2.35 -9.34 64.86
C GLY A 87 2.38 -8.69 66.25
N TRP A 88 1.29 -8.02 66.63
CA TRP A 88 1.16 -7.43 67.96
C TRP A 88 1.22 -8.48 69.08
N ILE A 89 0.49 -9.59 68.94
CA ILE A 89 0.51 -10.69 69.93
C ILE A 89 1.92 -11.27 70.04
N TRP A 90 2.62 -11.40 68.91
CA TRP A 90 3.98 -11.92 68.92
C TRP A 90 4.93 -10.98 69.69
N MET A 91 4.85 -9.67 69.47
CA MET A 91 5.69 -8.68 70.17
C MET A 91 5.37 -8.59 71.67
N THR A 92 4.13 -8.88 72.07
CA THR A 92 3.69 -8.79 73.47
C THR A 92 3.77 -10.10 74.24
N ALA A 93 4.23 -11.19 73.62
CA ALA A 93 4.25 -12.53 74.22
C ALA A 93 5.26 -12.70 75.37
N GLN A 94 6.23 -11.81 75.55
CA GLN A 94 7.23 -11.83 76.64
C GLN A 94 7.89 -13.21 76.89
N GLY A 95 7.99 -14.05 75.85
CA GLY A 95 8.57 -15.40 75.94
C GLY A 95 7.59 -16.51 76.37
N ASN A 96 6.29 -16.24 76.55
CA ASN A 96 5.28 -17.28 76.77
C ASN A 96 5.08 -18.10 75.47
N PRO A 97 5.41 -19.41 75.44
CA PRO A 97 5.30 -20.24 74.25
C PRO A 97 3.88 -20.31 73.69
N GLU A 98 2.85 -20.33 74.55
CA GLU A 98 1.45 -20.45 74.12
C GLU A 98 0.98 -19.22 73.32
N SER A 99 1.47 -18.03 73.69
CA SER A 99 1.13 -16.77 73.00
C SER A 99 1.86 -16.63 71.67
N VAL A 100 3.09 -17.14 71.58
CA VAL A 100 3.87 -17.17 70.34
C VAL A 100 3.22 -18.13 69.33
N ASP A 101 2.79 -19.30 69.77
CA ASP A 101 2.14 -20.28 68.91
C ASP A 101 0.79 -19.76 68.38
N LYS A 102 0.03 -19.09 69.24
CA LYS A 102 -1.22 -18.41 68.84
C LYS A 102 -0.98 -17.31 67.80
N ALA A 103 0.06 -16.50 67.96
CA ALA A 103 0.42 -15.45 67.00
C ALA A 103 0.80 -16.03 65.63
N LYS A 104 1.63 -17.07 65.61
CA LYS A 104 2.04 -17.77 64.38
C LYS A 104 0.86 -18.41 63.67
N LEU A 105 -0.09 -18.99 64.41
CA LEU A 105 -1.30 -19.58 63.83
C LEU A 105 -2.16 -18.53 63.11
N ILE A 106 -2.35 -17.35 63.71
CA ILE A 106 -3.11 -16.24 63.11
C ILE A 106 -2.45 -15.77 61.82
N ILE A 107 -1.14 -15.54 61.85
CA ILE A 107 -0.39 -15.07 60.66
C ILE A 107 -0.43 -16.13 59.56
N ARG A 108 -0.22 -17.41 59.88
CA ARG A 108 -0.25 -18.51 58.91
C ARG A 108 -1.61 -18.60 58.21
N ASN A 109 -2.71 -18.54 58.98
CA ASN A 109 -4.05 -18.62 58.42
C ASN A 109 -4.40 -17.38 57.57
N ALA A 110 -3.97 -16.19 57.96
CA ALA A 110 -4.16 -14.97 57.18
C ALA A 110 -3.40 -15.02 55.83
N VAL A 111 -2.17 -15.51 55.83
CA VAL A 111 -1.35 -15.67 54.61
C VAL A 111 -1.95 -16.71 53.67
N ILE A 112 -2.43 -17.85 54.19
CA ILE A 112 -3.09 -18.88 53.37
C ILE A 112 -4.37 -18.32 52.75
N GLY A 113 -5.18 -17.58 53.51
CA GLY A 113 -6.38 -16.92 52.99
C GLY A 113 -6.08 -15.93 51.86
N LEU A 114 -5.03 -15.11 52.03
CA LEU A 114 -4.59 -14.17 50.99
C LEU A 114 -4.13 -14.90 49.73
N LEU A 115 -3.38 -16.00 49.87
CA LEU A 115 -2.93 -16.83 48.75
C LEU A 115 -4.10 -17.42 47.97
N ILE A 116 -5.14 -17.91 48.66
CA ILE A 116 -6.35 -18.46 48.01
C ILE A 116 -7.06 -17.38 47.19
N ILE A 117 -7.21 -16.17 47.74
CA ILE A 117 -7.86 -15.05 47.04
C ILE A 117 -7.08 -14.69 45.76
N LEU A 118 -5.76 -14.58 45.85
CA LEU A 118 -4.90 -14.28 44.70
C LEU A 118 -4.90 -15.41 43.66
N ALA A 119 -4.86 -16.67 44.10
CA ALA A 119 -4.90 -17.82 43.21
C ALA A 119 -6.25 -17.94 42.50
N SER A 120 -7.37 -17.69 43.20
CA SER A 120 -8.71 -17.69 42.60
C SER A 120 -8.81 -16.65 41.48
N PHE A 121 -8.25 -15.45 41.71
CA PHE A 121 -8.20 -14.41 40.69
C PHE A 121 -7.37 -14.85 39.47
N ALA A 122 -6.17 -15.39 39.70
CA ALA A 122 -5.31 -15.88 38.62
C ALA A 122 -5.98 -16.98 37.78
N ILE A 123 -6.69 -17.91 38.43
CA ILE A 123 -7.39 -19.01 37.75
C ILE A 123 -8.56 -18.48 36.92
N VAL A 124 -9.38 -17.58 37.47
CA VAL A 124 -10.52 -17.01 36.75
C VAL A 124 -10.04 -16.22 35.52
N THR A 125 -9.04 -15.36 35.69
CA THR A 125 -8.45 -14.60 34.57
C THR A 125 -7.82 -15.53 33.54
N TYR A 126 -7.14 -16.60 33.95
CA TYR A 126 -6.59 -17.60 33.04
C TYR A 126 -7.69 -18.30 32.24
N ILE A 127 -8.76 -18.76 32.89
CA ILE A 127 -9.87 -19.43 32.20
C ILE A 127 -10.59 -18.47 31.25
N LEU A 128 -10.86 -17.24 31.68
CA LEU A 128 -11.48 -16.21 30.83
C LEU A 128 -10.61 -15.92 29.61
N ASN A 129 -9.30 -15.73 29.78
CA ASN A 129 -8.36 -15.52 28.67
C ASN A 129 -8.30 -16.71 27.70
N ARG A 130 -8.44 -17.95 28.20
CA ARG A 130 -8.48 -19.14 27.35
C ARG A 130 -9.80 -19.29 26.62
N LEU A 131 -10.91 -18.86 27.23
CA LEU A 131 -12.23 -18.82 26.59
C LEU A 131 -12.32 -17.73 25.52
N THR A 132 -11.82 -16.50 25.77
CA THR A 132 -11.75 -15.44 24.75
C THR A 132 -10.83 -15.79 23.59
N TYR A 133 -9.70 -16.46 23.87
CA TYR A 133 -8.81 -16.97 22.82
C TYR A 133 -9.50 -18.05 21.96
N ALA A 134 -10.29 -18.94 22.59
CA ALA A 134 -11.03 -19.98 21.88
C ALA A 134 -12.24 -19.45 21.08
N THR A 135 -12.79 -18.29 21.44
CA THR A 135 -13.89 -17.62 20.71
C THR A 135 -13.42 -16.60 19.67
N GLY A 136 -12.10 -16.48 19.41
CA GLY A 136 -11.57 -15.62 18.35
C GLY A 136 -11.65 -14.11 18.64
N ALA A 137 -11.91 -13.71 19.89
CA ALA A 137 -11.86 -12.30 20.29
C ALA A 137 -10.40 -11.93 20.61
N THR A 138 -9.58 -11.73 19.59
CA THR A 138 -8.32 -10.99 19.75
C THR A 138 -8.65 -9.57 20.18
N SER A 139 -7.89 -9.04 21.14
CA SER A 139 -7.93 -7.65 21.60
C SER A 139 -7.79 -6.65 20.44
N ALA A 140 -8.92 -6.34 19.78
CA ALA A 140 -9.10 -5.06 19.13
C ALA A 140 -9.38 -4.06 20.26
N SER A 141 -8.55 -3.04 20.37
CA SER A 141 -8.87 -1.85 21.16
C SER A 141 -10.28 -1.39 20.77
N SER A 142 -11.24 -1.44 21.70
CA SER A 142 -12.56 -0.88 21.45
C SER A 142 -12.43 0.62 21.23
N CYS A 143 -12.97 1.13 20.14
CA CYS A 143 -12.83 2.52 19.72
C CYS A 143 -14.18 3.22 19.62
N VAL A 144 -14.18 4.55 19.57
CA VAL A 144 -15.39 5.36 19.37
C VAL A 144 -15.67 5.41 17.87
N THR A 145 -16.88 5.05 17.44
CA THR A 145 -17.28 5.14 16.02
C THR A 145 -16.97 6.52 15.44
N GLY A 146 -16.16 6.56 14.38
CA GLY A 146 -15.69 7.80 13.75
C GLY A 146 -14.35 8.35 14.26
N ALA A 147 -13.71 7.67 15.22
CA ALA A 147 -12.31 7.89 15.57
C ALA A 147 -11.39 7.31 14.49
N THR A 148 -10.25 7.96 14.26
CA THR A 148 -9.20 7.54 13.35
C THR A 148 -7.92 7.28 14.15
N GLU A 149 -7.24 6.16 13.91
CA GLU A 149 -5.96 5.83 14.54
C GLU A 149 -4.95 5.45 13.45
N GLN A 150 -3.72 5.89 13.63
CA GLN A 150 -2.63 5.57 12.71
C GLN A 150 -2.15 4.13 12.99
N CYS A 151 -2.21 3.29 11.96
CA CYS A 151 -1.82 1.89 12.07
C CYS A 151 -0.32 1.66 11.94
N LYS A 152 0.33 2.49 11.11
CA LYS A 152 1.77 2.49 10.80
C LYS A 152 2.20 3.92 10.43
N PRO A 153 3.48 4.28 10.62
CA PRO A 153 4.03 5.54 10.11
C PRO A 153 3.83 5.65 8.59
N GLY A 154 3.46 6.83 8.10
CA GLY A 154 3.03 7.06 6.72
C GLY A 154 1.51 7.17 6.56
N ASP A 155 1.01 7.07 5.34
CA ASP A 155 -0.42 7.18 4.99
C ASP A 155 -1.11 5.84 5.29
N CYS A 156 -1.21 5.46 6.57
CA CYS A 156 -1.89 4.25 6.97
C CYS A 156 -2.75 4.43 8.23
N TRP A 157 -4.06 4.50 8.03
CA TRP A 157 -5.04 4.87 9.05
C TRP A 157 -6.17 3.87 9.12
N ARG A 158 -6.71 3.63 10.31
CA ARG A 158 -7.95 2.85 10.49
C ARG A 158 -9.04 3.74 11.04
N THR A 159 -10.25 3.53 10.56
CA THR A 159 -11.45 4.22 11.07
C THR A 159 -12.26 3.25 11.90
N CYS A 160 -12.70 3.68 13.06
CA CYS A 160 -13.55 2.88 13.92
C CYS A 160 -15.00 2.88 13.41
N THR A 161 -15.58 1.71 13.19
CA THR A 161 -17.00 1.52 12.87
C THR A 161 -17.61 0.48 13.81
N ASN A 162 -18.77 0.80 14.40
CA ASN A 162 -19.46 -0.09 15.35
C ASN A 162 -18.57 -0.60 16.51
N SER A 163 -17.75 0.31 17.06
CA SER A 163 -16.79 0.01 18.14
C SER A 163 -15.71 -1.02 17.80
N ILE A 164 -15.52 -1.29 16.51
CA ILE A 164 -14.48 -2.16 15.98
C ILE A 164 -13.62 -1.31 15.03
N TRP A 165 -12.31 -1.41 15.16
CA TRP A 165 -11.42 -0.80 14.19
C TRP A 165 -11.61 -1.47 12.82
N GLY A 166 -11.90 -0.66 11.80
CA GLY A 166 -11.84 -1.09 10.41
C GLY A 166 -10.42 -1.51 10.02
N PRO A 167 -10.26 -2.14 8.83
CA PRO A 167 -8.94 -2.41 8.29
C PRO A 167 -8.17 -1.10 8.14
N CYS A 168 -6.84 -1.19 8.27
CA CYS A 168 -5.99 -0.06 7.97
C CYS A 168 -6.06 0.22 6.46
N VAL A 169 -6.37 1.46 6.10
CA VAL A 169 -6.54 1.95 4.73
C VAL A 169 -5.55 3.08 4.47
N GLY A 170 -4.96 3.07 3.28
CA GLY A 170 -4.00 4.06 2.82
C GLY A 170 -2.83 3.43 2.05
N ALA A 171 -2.04 4.26 1.37
CA ALA A 171 -1.00 3.82 0.42
C ALA A 171 0.08 2.95 1.09
N ASP A 172 0.29 3.12 2.40
CA ASP A 172 1.25 2.35 3.20
C ASP A 172 0.62 1.19 3.98
N CYS A 173 -0.69 0.95 3.83
CA CYS A 173 -1.40 -0.16 4.46
C CYS A 173 -1.28 -1.45 3.65
N GLY A 174 -0.07 -2.00 3.61
CA GLY A 174 0.17 -3.35 3.12
C GLY A 174 -0.49 -4.40 4.03
N VAL A 175 -1.41 -5.16 3.43
CA VAL A 175 -1.78 -6.55 3.77
C VAL A 175 -0.69 -7.28 4.56
N SER A 176 -1.10 -8.02 5.59
CA SER A 176 -0.24 -8.97 6.30
C SER A 176 0.37 -9.96 5.30
N GLY A 177 1.58 -9.67 4.84
CA GLY A 177 2.25 -10.34 3.71
C GLY A 177 3.24 -9.45 2.94
N ALA A 178 3.14 -8.12 3.02
CA ALA A 178 4.18 -7.22 2.49
C ALA A 178 5.29 -7.00 3.54
N THR A 179 6.11 -8.03 3.76
CA THR A 179 7.52 -7.83 4.13
C THR A 179 8.35 -8.29 2.95
N ALA A 180 8.55 -7.39 2.02
CA ALA A 180 9.92 -7.10 1.65
C ALA A 180 10.00 -5.60 1.79
N ASP A 181 10.53 -5.12 2.91
CA ASP A 181 11.12 -3.79 2.87
C ASP A 181 12.05 -3.82 1.64
N VAL A 182 11.82 -2.91 0.70
CA VAL A 182 12.56 -2.92 -0.56
C VAL A 182 14.03 -2.71 -0.20
N ALA A 183 14.90 -3.59 -0.70
CA ALA A 183 16.33 -3.41 -0.50
C ALA A 183 16.74 -2.11 -1.19
N CYS A 184 17.35 -1.21 -0.44
CA CYS A 184 17.78 0.11 -0.91
C CYS A 184 19.30 0.24 -0.96
N ASP A 185 19.97 -0.91 -1.10
CA ASP A 185 21.41 -0.99 -1.28
C ASP A 185 21.75 -0.79 -2.75
N SER A 186 22.34 0.37 -3.05
CA SER A 186 22.81 0.71 -4.39
C SER A 186 23.91 -0.22 -4.91
N ASN A 187 24.57 -1.01 -4.04
CA ASN A 187 25.56 -2.01 -4.47
C ASN A 187 25.67 -3.21 -3.53
N THR A 188 24.90 -4.26 -3.82
CA THR A 188 24.86 -5.51 -3.06
C THR A 188 26.15 -6.36 -3.08
N LEU A 189 27.19 -5.93 -3.81
CA LEU A 189 28.46 -6.65 -3.96
C LEU A 189 29.56 -6.14 -3.04
N LEU A 190 29.38 -4.97 -2.40
CA LEU A 190 30.33 -4.39 -1.46
C LEU A 190 29.95 -4.73 0.00
N PRO A 191 30.93 -4.93 0.89
CA PRO A 191 30.64 -5.12 2.30
C PRO A 191 30.21 -3.80 2.96
N GLY A 192 28.96 -3.72 3.38
CA GLY A 192 28.35 -2.56 4.04
C GLY A 192 27.17 -2.00 3.25
N CYS A 193 26.23 -1.35 3.92
CA CYS A 193 25.08 -0.74 3.25
C CYS A 193 25.52 0.47 2.43
N GLN A 194 25.18 0.53 1.13
CA GLN A 194 25.28 1.75 0.35
C GLN A 194 23.88 2.33 0.16
N GLU A 195 23.45 3.11 1.16
CA GLU A 195 22.11 3.71 1.24
C GLU A 195 21.79 4.57 0.02
N ASP A 196 20.69 4.23 -0.67
CA ASP A 196 20.12 5.09 -1.69
C ASP A 196 18.60 5.10 -1.60
N ASP A 197 18.07 6.23 -1.13
CA ASP A 197 16.64 6.50 -0.97
C ASP A 197 15.86 6.38 -2.29
N ASN A 198 16.51 6.51 -3.45
CA ASN A 198 15.86 6.42 -4.75
C ASN A 198 15.31 5.00 -5.05
N PHE A 199 15.84 3.97 -4.38
CA PHE A 199 15.33 2.60 -4.50
C PHE A 199 14.04 2.38 -3.69
N CYS A 200 13.65 3.33 -2.84
CA CYS A 200 12.42 3.27 -2.09
C CYS A 200 11.25 3.80 -2.93
N LEU A 201 10.64 2.88 -3.70
CA LEU A 201 9.56 3.14 -4.67
C LEU A 201 8.26 3.79 -4.11
N ALA A 202 8.17 4.04 -2.80
CA ALA A 202 7.00 4.65 -2.15
C ALA A 202 7.34 6.03 -1.57
N TYR A 203 6.42 6.98 -1.74
CA TYR A 203 6.54 8.35 -1.22
C TYR A 203 6.73 8.34 0.30
N ASN A 204 7.57 9.23 0.86
CA ASN A 204 7.92 9.30 2.28
C ASN A 204 8.62 8.05 2.87
N LYS A 205 9.57 7.45 2.14
CA LYS A 205 10.48 6.43 2.69
C LYS A 205 11.94 6.87 2.63
N TYR A 206 12.79 6.26 3.46
CA TYR A 206 14.25 6.42 3.46
C TYR A 206 14.94 5.06 3.60
N CYS A 207 16.20 4.98 3.19
CA CYS A 207 17.02 3.79 3.33
C CYS A 207 17.66 3.72 4.72
N ASP A 208 17.40 2.65 5.45
CA ASP A 208 17.98 2.47 6.78
C ASP A 208 19.39 1.88 6.71
N SER A 209 20.39 2.66 7.14
CA SER A 209 21.80 2.26 7.23
C SER A 209 22.09 0.91 7.91
N GLY A 210 21.28 0.55 8.91
CA GLY A 210 21.48 -0.66 9.71
C GLY A 210 20.90 -1.93 9.08
N SER A 211 19.82 -1.80 8.33
CA SER A 211 19.11 -2.94 7.74
C SER A 211 19.18 -3.02 6.21
N CYS A 212 19.56 -1.94 5.51
CA CYS A 212 19.50 -1.79 4.05
C CYS A 212 18.10 -1.96 3.47
N LEU A 213 17.11 -1.53 4.24
CA LEU A 213 15.70 -1.72 3.96
C LEU A 213 14.99 -0.37 3.99
N CYS A 214 14.08 -0.15 3.03
CA CYS A 214 13.27 1.06 2.99
C CYS A 214 12.32 1.15 4.19
N LYS A 215 12.47 2.18 5.02
CA LYS A 215 11.59 2.50 6.15
C LYS A 215 10.74 3.73 5.87
N SER A 216 9.55 3.80 6.47
CA SER A 216 8.71 5.00 6.41
C SER A 216 9.35 6.15 7.20
N LYS A 217 9.26 7.37 6.66
CA LYS A 217 9.63 8.59 7.36
C LYS A 217 8.64 8.90 8.49
N SER A 218 9.15 9.40 9.60
CA SER A 218 8.42 9.74 10.83
C SER A 218 7.56 11.00 10.66
N GLY A 219 6.35 11.01 11.22
CA GLY A 219 5.42 12.15 11.19
C GLY A 219 5.70 13.17 12.30
N TYR A 220 4.91 14.24 12.37
CA TYR A 220 5.09 15.28 13.40
C TYR A 220 4.97 14.69 14.81
N GLY A 221 5.96 14.96 15.67
CA GLY A 221 6.06 14.44 17.04
C GLY A 221 6.59 13.01 17.15
N ASP A 222 6.77 12.30 16.04
CA ASP A 222 7.34 10.95 16.04
C ASP A 222 8.85 10.99 16.26
N PRO A 223 9.43 9.94 16.86
CA PRO A 223 10.87 9.87 17.07
C PRO A 223 11.62 9.78 15.74
N CYS A 224 12.75 10.49 15.67
CA CYS A 224 13.66 10.52 14.51
C CYS A 224 15.12 10.22 14.89
N GLY A 225 15.35 9.66 16.07
CA GLY A 225 16.66 9.19 16.49
C GLY A 225 16.90 9.27 18.00
N ASP A 226 18.06 8.76 18.42
CA ASP A 226 18.45 8.62 19.83
C ASP A 226 19.39 9.74 20.32
N GLY A 227 19.41 10.88 19.62
CA GLY A 227 20.26 12.03 19.97
C GLY A 227 19.86 12.66 21.32
N GLN A 228 20.87 13.15 22.05
CA GLN A 228 20.72 13.82 23.35
C GLN A 228 20.83 15.36 23.24
N ASP A 229 21.03 15.88 22.03
CA ASP A 229 21.16 17.30 21.74
C ASP A 229 20.70 17.63 20.30
N GLN A 230 20.44 18.92 20.06
CA GLN A 230 19.95 19.43 18.77
C GLN A 230 20.89 19.11 17.60
N ALA A 231 22.20 19.22 17.79
CA ALA A 231 23.17 19.00 16.71
C ALA A 231 23.20 17.54 16.26
N THR A 232 22.91 16.61 17.18
CA THR A 232 22.81 15.17 16.91
C THR A 232 21.47 14.84 16.26
N CYS A 233 20.37 15.43 16.73
CA CYS A 233 19.04 15.22 16.12
C CYS A 233 18.99 15.70 14.66
N ASN A 234 19.52 16.89 14.37
CA ASN A 234 19.44 17.48 13.02
C ASN A 234 20.04 16.61 11.92
N LYS A 235 21.01 15.74 12.25
CA LYS A 235 21.62 14.79 11.30
C LYS A 235 20.65 13.76 10.76
N ASN A 236 19.56 13.50 11.47
CA ASN A 236 18.54 12.53 11.09
C ASN A 236 17.29 13.20 10.49
N SER A 237 17.39 14.44 10.03
CA SER A 237 16.24 15.15 9.44
C SER A 237 15.66 14.42 8.23
N ASP A 238 16.47 13.65 7.51
CA ASP A 238 16.01 12.86 6.36
C ASP A 238 15.06 11.71 6.75
N GLN A 239 15.04 11.34 8.04
CA GLN A 239 14.11 10.35 8.59
C GLN A 239 12.71 10.93 8.86
N CYS A 240 12.54 12.26 8.82
CA CYS A 240 11.26 12.93 9.01
C CYS A 240 10.54 13.16 7.69
N ALA A 241 9.20 13.11 7.71
CA ALA A 241 8.39 13.34 6.52
C ALA A 241 8.63 14.75 5.94
N ASN A 242 8.27 14.96 4.67
CA ASN A 242 8.50 16.24 3.99
C ASN A 242 8.01 17.43 4.82
N TYR A 243 8.81 18.51 4.83
CA TYR A 243 8.62 19.75 5.59
C TYR A 243 8.79 19.64 7.12
N LEU A 244 9.28 18.51 7.62
CA LEU A 244 9.68 18.32 9.01
C LEU A 244 11.20 18.21 9.11
N THR A 245 11.73 18.64 10.26
CA THR A 245 13.13 18.49 10.67
C THR A 245 13.21 17.68 11.95
N CYS A 246 14.32 16.95 12.14
CA CYS A 246 14.51 16.18 13.36
C CYS A 246 15.10 17.08 14.46
N ASP A 247 14.28 17.48 15.42
CA ASP A 247 14.62 18.48 16.43
C ASP A 247 14.66 17.88 17.84
N PHE A 248 15.50 18.44 18.72
CA PHE A 248 15.58 17.96 20.10
C PHE A 248 14.46 18.57 20.94
N ASN A 249 13.54 17.72 21.41
CA ASN A 249 12.50 18.15 22.33
C ASN A 249 13.01 18.10 23.78
N ALA A 250 13.29 19.27 24.35
CA ALA A 250 13.78 19.40 25.72
C ALA A 250 12.80 18.89 26.79
N THR A 251 11.49 18.83 26.49
CA THR A 251 10.47 18.34 27.43
C THR A 251 10.47 16.82 27.51
N SER A 252 10.60 16.14 26.37
CA SER A 252 10.61 14.67 26.28
C SER A 252 12.03 14.07 26.27
N SER A 253 13.07 14.93 26.25
CA SER A 253 14.50 14.57 26.24
C SER A 253 14.88 13.57 25.13
N ARG A 254 14.31 13.75 23.94
CA ARG A 254 14.52 12.89 22.76
C ARG A 254 14.43 13.69 21.45
N CYS A 255 14.91 13.12 20.35
CA CYS A 255 14.73 13.69 19.01
C CYS A 255 13.34 13.36 18.46
N GLU A 256 12.60 14.38 18.05
CA GLU A 256 11.26 14.26 17.45
C GLU A 256 11.18 15.08 16.17
N CYS A 257 10.41 14.60 15.19
CA CYS A 257 10.15 15.38 13.98
C CYS A 257 9.27 16.58 14.31
N SER A 258 9.72 17.77 13.95
CA SER A 258 9.01 19.02 14.18
C SER A 258 9.07 19.90 12.93
N GLY A 259 8.08 20.77 12.76
CA GLY A 259 8.03 21.66 11.62
C GLY A 259 6.77 22.52 11.63
N PRO A 260 6.75 23.59 10.81
CA PRO A 260 5.60 24.47 10.67
C PRO A 260 4.42 23.74 9.98
N PRO A 261 3.19 24.29 10.10
CA PRO A 261 2.09 23.86 9.23
C PRO A 261 2.45 24.09 7.76
N VAL A 262 1.89 23.31 6.85
CA VAL A 262 2.11 23.47 5.40
C VAL A 262 0.80 23.37 4.64
N ILE A 263 0.52 24.36 3.80
CA ILE A 263 -0.61 24.41 2.89
C ILE A 263 -0.20 23.76 1.57
N ASP A 264 -0.79 22.62 1.25
CA ASP A 264 -0.51 21.90 0.01
C ASP A 264 -1.46 22.33 -1.12
N ASN A 265 -2.72 22.64 -0.80
CA ASN A 265 -3.72 23.01 -1.80
C ASN A 265 -4.90 23.79 -1.18
N VAL A 266 -5.61 24.57 -1.99
CA VAL A 266 -6.80 25.33 -1.58
C VAL A 266 -7.91 25.12 -2.61
N THR A 267 -9.13 24.84 -2.15
CA THR A 267 -10.30 24.64 -3.02
C THR A 267 -11.50 25.47 -2.53
N PRO A 268 -12.43 25.87 -3.40
CA PRO A 268 -12.55 25.55 -4.83
C PRO A 268 -11.57 26.34 -5.69
N VAL A 269 -11.20 25.79 -6.84
CA VAL A 269 -10.36 26.46 -7.84
C VAL A 269 -11.11 26.65 -9.16
N GLY A 270 -10.70 27.66 -9.92
CA GLY A 270 -11.17 27.91 -11.29
C GLY A 270 -12.64 28.32 -11.42
N SER A 271 -13.17 28.16 -12.63
CA SER A 271 -14.51 28.55 -13.07
C SER A 271 -14.77 30.08 -13.03
N PHE A 272 -13.76 30.89 -13.36
CA PHE A 272 -13.92 32.33 -13.56
C PHE A 272 -13.05 32.84 -14.70
N CYS A 273 -13.44 33.94 -15.33
CA CYS A 273 -12.66 34.55 -16.41
C CYS A 273 -11.49 35.38 -15.87
N ASP A 274 -10.26 35.16 -16.36
CA ASP A 274 -9.06 35.88 -15.87
C ASP A 274 -9.19 37.41 -15.99
N SER A 275 -9.83 37.89 -17.06
CA SER A 275 -10.07 39.32 -17.32
C SER A 275 -11.25 39.89 -16.54
N ALA A 276 -12.13 39.03 -16.01
CA ALA A 276 -13.36 39.39 -15.33
C ALA A 276 -13.64 38.39 -14.19
N PRO A 277 -12.96 38.52 -13.03
CA PRO A 277 -13.00 37.51 -11.97
C PRO A 277 -14.37 37.24 -11.34
N ASN A 278 -15.34 38.13 -11.58
CA ASN A 278 -16.73 37.99 -11.15
C ASN A 278 -17.63 37.22 -12.13
N THR A 279 -17.10 36.86 -13.29
CA THR A 279 -17.83 36.15 -14.34
C THR A 279 -17.49 34.67 -14.30
N TYR A 280 -18.51 33.84 -14.08
CA TYR A 280 -18.38 32.39 -14.14
C TYR A 280 -18.17 31.91 -15.58
N CYS A 281 -17.32 30.90 -15.75
CA CYS A 281 -17.07 30.25 -17.03
C CYS A 281 -16.85 28.75 -16.86
N GLN A 282 -17.17 27.97 -17.89
CA GLN A 282 -16.79 26.56 -18.00
C GLN A 282 -15.72 26.36 -19.07
N THR A 283 -15.78 27.18 -20.12
CA THR A 283 -14.92 27.14 -21.29
C THR A 283 -14.44 28.55 -21.64
N ASN A 284 -13.41 28.65 -22.48
CA ASN A 284 -12.91 29.96 -22.92
C ASN A 284 -13.97 30.79 -23.67
N SER A 285 -14.96 30.15 -24.30
CA SER A 285 -16.04 30.85 -25.00
C SER A 285 -17.03 31.58 -24.07
N ASP A 286 -17.06 31.23 -22.78
CA ASP A 286 -17.91 31.90 -21.81
C ASP A 286 -17.33 33.27 -21.37
N CYS A 287 -16.07 33.53 -21.71
CA CYS A 287 -15.37 34.76 -21.39
C CYS A 287 -15.41 35.75 -22.55
N SER A 288 -15.85 36.98 -22.29
CA SER A 288 -15.85 38.05 -23.31
C SER A 288 -14.44 38.43 -23.78
N SER A 289 -13.44 38.21 -22.93
CA SER A 289 -12.00 38.30 -23.24
C SER A 289 -11.21 37.45 -22.22
N GLY A 290 -10.01 36.99 -22.57
CA GLY A 290 -9.18 36.16 -21.68
C GLY A 290 -9.58 34.68 -21.65
N ALA A 291 -8.84 33.88 -20.87
CA ALA A 291 -9.10 32.45 -20.71
C ALA A 291 -10.03 32.19 -19.52
N CYS A 292 -10.71 31.05 -19.55
CA CYS A 292 -11.42 30.52 -18.40
C CYS A 292 -10.41 29.85 -17.46
N ASN A 293 -10.24 30.43 -16.27
CA ASN A 293 -9.32 29.93 -15.27
C ASN A 293 -9.82 28.59 -14.70
N GLN A 294 -8.94 27.59 -14.61
CA GLN A 294 -9.28 26.26 -14.09
C GLN A 294 -8.45 25.86 -12.84
N GLY A 295 -7.52 26.70 -12.39
CA GLY A 295 -6.51 26.30 -11.40
C GLY A 295 -6.30 27.27 -10.23
N THR A 296 -6.88 28.48 -10.27
CA THR A 296 -6.68 29.49 -9.21
C THR A 296 -7.80 29.41 -8.15
N PRO A 297 -7.45 29.35 -6.86
CA PRO A 297 -8.42 29.37 -5.76
C PRO A 297 -9.27 30.64 -5.78
N ASN A 298 -10.58 30.51 -5.60
CA ASN A 298 -11.47 31.68 -5.57
C ASN A 298 -12.76 31.44 -4.80
N GLY A 299 -13.41 32.53 -4.40
CA GLY A 299 -14.73 32.46 -3.82
C GLY A 299 -15.31 33.81 -3.43
N ALA A 300 -16.63 33.82 -3.31
CA ALA A 300 -17.39 34.94 -2.79
C ALA A 300 -17.57 34.87 -1.28
N VAL A 301 -17.83 36.03 -0.67
CA VAL A 301 -18.21 36.13 0.75
C VAL A 301 -19.33 35.13 1.05
N GLY A 302 -19.13 34.33 2.10
CA GLY A 302 -20.06 33.26 2.50
C GLY A 302 -19.85 31.90 1.81
N ASN A 303 -18.99 31.78 0.81
CA ASN A 303 -18.58 30.46 0.28
C ASN A 303 -17.71 29.72 1.30
N LEU A 304 -17.76 28.38 1.24
CA LEU A 304 -16.82 27.53 1.95
C LEU A 304 -15.53 27.35 1.13
N VAL A 305 -14.41 27.38 1.82
CA VAL A 305 -13.06 27.16 1.30
C VAL A 305 -12.44 26.03 2.11
N THR A 306 -11.94 25.00 1.43
CA THR A 306 -11.15 23.94 2.05
C THR A 306 -9.68 24.19 1.79
N ILE A 307 -8.89 24.22 2.85
CA ILE A 307 -7.44 24.28 2.81
C ILE A 307 -6.91 22.89 3.19
N HIS A 308 -6.21 22.28 2.24
CA HIS A 308 -5.56 20.98 2.39
C HIS A 308 -4.09 21.19 2.72
N GLY A 309 -3.54 20.36 3.58
CA GLY A 309 -2.15 20.48 3.99
C GLY A 309 -1.74 19.42 5.01
N LYS A 310 -0.72 19.76 5.78
CA LYS A 310 -0.08 18.87 6.75
C LYS A 310 0.37 19.66 7.97
N ASN A 311 0.47 18.96 9.11
CA ASN A 311 0.99 19.50 10.36
C ASN A 311 0.20 20.72 10.87
N PHE A 312 -1.11 20.78 10.63
CA PHE A 312 -1.96 21.85 11.16
C PHE A 312 -2.21 21.71 12.67
N LEU A 313 -1.96 20.51 13.21
CA LEU A 313 -2.19 20.11 14.59
C LEU A 313 -3.64 20.27 15.03
N ALA A 314 -3.91 19.87 16.27
CA ALA A 314 -5.22 20.05 16.87
C ALA A 314 -5.54 21.56 17.00
N TYR A 315 -6.81 21.90 16.78
CA TYR A 315 -7.30 23.27 16.91
C TYR A 315 -7.12 23.79 18.34
N ASP A 316 -6.39 24.89 18.49
CA ASP A 316 -6.27 25.65 19.74
C ASP A 316 -7.01 26.99 19.60
N PRO A 317 -8.11 27.23 20.33
CA PRO A 317 -8.87 28.47 20.22
C PRO A 317 -8.08 29.74 20.59
N ALA A 318 -6.95 29.62 21.28
CA ALA A 318 -6.09 30.75 21.63
C ALA A 318 -5.11 31.14 20.51
N VAL A 319 -4.83 30.23 19.57
CA VAL A 319 -3.76 30.40 18.57
C VAL A 319 -4.22 30.12 17.13
N SER A 320 -4.98 29.04 16.93
CA SER A 320 -5.35 28.54 15.60
C SER A 320 -6.29 29.51 14.87
N GLN A 321 -5.86 29.98 13.70
CA GLN A 321 -6.62 30.91 12.88
C GLN A 321 -6.28 30.80 11.39
N VAL A 322 -7.25 31.16 10.55
CA VAL A 322 -7.06 31.35 9.11
C VAL A 322 -7.32 32.83 8.77
N LEU A 323 -6.42 33.40 7.98
CA LEU A 323 -6.41 34.81 7.61
C LEU A 323 -6.40 34.95 6.08
N PHE A 324 -7.34 35.71 5.54
CA PHE A 324 -7.25 36.25 4.18
C PHE A 324 -6.25 37.39 4.22
N TRP A 325 -5.06 37.15 3.66
CA TRP A 325 -3.87 37.95 3.87
C TRP A 325 -3.52 38.72 2.57
N GLY A 326 -3.69 40.04 2.62
CA GLY A 326 -3.41 40.95 1.50
C GLY A 326 -2.03 41.60 1.57
N GLY A 327 -1.14 41.09 2.43
CA GLY A 327 0.17 41.67 2.72
C GLY A 327 0.35 42.07 4.18
N ALA A 328 1.48 42.71 4.50
CA ALA A 328 1.83 43.10 5.87
C ALA A 328 0.79 44.04 6.52
N ASP A 329 0.10 44.84 5.71
CA ASP A 329 -0.83 45.88 6.17
C ASP A 329 -2.29 45.43 6.21
N TYR A 330 -2.61 44.21 5.75
CA TYR A 330 -3.99 43.74 5.65
C TYR A 330 -4.14 42.25 5.95
N SER A 331 -4.98 41.93 6.93
CA SER A 331 -5.43 40.57 7.20
C SER A 331 -6.86 40.57 7.71
N GLN A 332 -7.69 39.67 7.18
CA GLN A 332 -9.06 39.45 7.65
C GLN A 332 -9.22 38.02 8.16
N SER A 333 -9.65 37.87 9.42
CA SER A 333 -9.88 36.56 10.03
C SER A 333 -11.12 35.88 9.48
N ALA A 334 -10.99 34.60 9.15
CA ALA A 334 -12.06 33.73 8.68
C ALA A 334 -12.62 32.89 9.83
N SER A 335 -13.93 32.67 9.82
CA SER A 335 -14.59 31.77 10.76
C SER A 335 -14.60 30.34 10.21
N LEU A 336 -14.49 29.34 11.09
CA LEU A 336 -14.63 27.92 10.74
C LEU A 336 -16.06 27.63 10.23
N ALA A 337 -16.21 26.61 9.37
CA ALA A 337 -17.51 26.23 8.79
C ALA A 337 -18.58 25.86 9.84
N VAL A 338 -18.18 25.38 11.02
CA VAL A 338 -19.09 25.11 12.16
C VAL A 338 -19.92 26.33 12.58
N THR A 339 -19.41 27.55 12.32
CA THR A 339 -20.11 28.81 12.66
C THR A 339 -21.32 29.10 11.77
N VAL A 340 -21.34 28.55 10.54
CA VAL A 340 -22.42 28.73 9.56
C VAL A 340 -23.29 27.49 9.42
N ASN A 341 -22.78 26.31 9.81
CA ASN A 341 -23.58 25.11 9.99
C ASN A 341 -23.04 24.30 11.18
N SER A 342 -23.81 24.26 12.27
CA SER A 342 -23.44 23.60 13.53
C SER A 342 -23.18 22.08 13.42
N SER A 343 -23.58 21.44 12.32
CA SER A 343 -23.30 20.03 12.06
C SER A 343 -21.90 19.78 11.46
N CYS A 344 -21.16 20.84 11.09
CA CYS A 344 -19.80 20.74 10.56
C CYS A 344 -18.75 20.57 11.68
N LEU A 345 -18.85 19.49 12.46
CA LEU A 345 -18.09 19.30 13.70
C LEU A 345 -16.58 19.16 13.46
N LYS A 346 -16.16 18.73 12.26
CA LYS A 346 -14.74 18.52 11.89
C LYS A 346 -14.22 19.58 10.91
N SER A 347 -14.49 20.87 11.19
CA SER A 347 -14.03 21.98 10.33
C SER A 347 -12.52 22.28 10.43
N TRP A 348 -11.81 21.66 11.38
CA TRP A 348 -10.34 21.74 11.52
C TRP A 348 -9.80 20.37 11.89
N THR A 349 -8.87 19.88 11.10
CA THR A 349 -8.11 18.65 11.30
C THR A 349 -6.63 18.91 11.01
N ASP A 350 -5.77 17.93 11.24
CA ASP A 350 -4.34 18.08 10.96
C ASP A 350 -4.01 18.25 9.46
N THR A 351 -4.91 17.81 8.57
CA THR A 351 -4.69 17.80 7.11
C THR A 351 -5.71 18.61 6.31
N GLU A 352 -6.83 18.99 6.92
CA GLU A 352 -7.94 19.68 6.25
C GLU A 352 -8.56 20.72 7.17
N ILE A 353 -8.71 21.95 6.68
CA ILE A 353 -9.35 23.07 7.38
C ILE A 353 -10.41 23.69 6.47
N ILE A 354 -11.60 23.93 7.00
CA ILE A 354 -12.74 24.44 6.24
C ILE A 354 -13.23 25.75 6.87
N VAL A 355 -13.11 26.82 6.11
CA VAL A 355 -13.47 28.18 6.54
C VAL A 355 -14.49 28.82 5.63
N VAL A 356 -15.13 29.87 6.14
CA VAL A 356 -16.05 30.71 5.39
C VAL A 356 -15.30 31.95 4.93
N VAL A 357 -15.45 32.33 3.65
CA VAL A 357 -14.91 33.61 3.15
C VAL A 357 -15.57 34.76 3.94
N PRO A 358 -14.80 35.54 4.72
CA PRO A 358 -15.35 36.55 5.62
C PRO A 358 -15.76 37.82 4.86
N ASN A 359 -16.67 38.59 5.44
CA ASN A 359 -16.99 39.91 4.92
C ASN A 359 -15.75 40.81 4.97
N GLY A 360 -15.51 41.56 3.90
CA GLY A 360 -14.36 42.44 3.77
C GLY A 360 -13.10 41.79 3.21
N ALA A 361 -13.06 40.45 3.01
CA ALA A 361 -11.91 39.74 2.44
C ALA A 361 -11.40 40.38 1.14
N GLN A 362 -10.08 40.37 0.96
CA GLN A 362 -9.40 40.86 -0.24
C GLN A 362 -8.66 39.73 -0.94
N THR A 363 -8.45 39.88 -2.26
CA THR A 363 -7.61 38.97 -3.05
C THR A 363 -6.17 39.03 -2.52
N GLY A 364 -5.56 37.86 -2.30
CA GLY A 364 -4.22 37.74 -1.74
C GLY A 364 -3.95 36.32 -1.22
N GLY A 365 -2.86 36.15 -0.49
CA GLY A 365 -2.49 34.86 0.11
C GLY A 365 -3.47 34.42 1.20
N LEU A 366 -3.56 33.11 1.41
CA LEU A 366 -4.21 32.56 2.61
C LEU A 366 -3.15 32.19 3.62
N LYS A 367 -3.26 32.73 4.83
CA LYS A 367 -2.34 32.45 5.93
C LYS A 367 -3.01 31.58 6.98
N ILE A 368 -2.38 30.47 7.34
CA ILE A 368 -2.74 29.65 8.49
C ILE A 368 -1.78 29.94 9.63
N VAL A 369 -2.30 30.04 10.85
CA VAL A 369 -1.52 30.03 12.08
C VAL A 369 -1.99 28.86 12.92
N ALA A 370 -1.04 28.06 13.38
CA ALA A 370 -1.21 26.93 14.26
C ALA A 370 -0.21 27.02 15.43
N THR A 371 -0.27 26.10 16.38
CA THR A 371 0.60 26.11 17.57
C THR A 371 2.09 25.91 17.25
N ASN A 372 2.39 25.25 16.13
CA ASN A 372 3.74 24.99 15.62
C ASN A 372 4.25 26.04 14.62
N GLY A 373 3.48 27.09 14.30
CA GLY A 373 3.94 28.15 13.42
C GLY A 373 2.86 28.68 12.48
N SER A 374 3.27 29.12 11.30
CA SER A 374 2.35 29.64 10.30
C SER A 374 2.86 29.38 8.89
N ASP A 375 1.94 29.30 7.93
CA ASP A 375 2.23 29.19 6.51
C ASP A 375 1.32 30.11 5.69
N VAL A 376 1.79 30.50 4.51
CA VAL A 376 1.06 31.35 3.57
C VAL A 376 1.18 30.75 2.18
N THR A 377 0.07 30.63 1.45
CA THR A 377 0.01 30.00 0.12
C THR A 377 1.10 30.46 -0.87
N SER A 378 1.58 31.70 -0.79
CA SER A 378 2.58 32.27 -1.71
C SER A 378 4.00 32.42 -1.12
N LEU A 379 4.26 31.86 0.07
CA LEU A 379 5.55 31.95 0.77
C LEU A 379 6.01 30.57 1.27
N ALA A 380 7.32 30.43 1.52
CA ALA A 380 7.84 29.28 2.25
C ALA A 380 7.27 29.25 3.68
N PRO A 381 7.12 28.08 4.32
CA PRO A 381 7.70 26.76 4.00
C PRO A 381 6.97 25.93 2.93
N GLY A 382 5.72 26.25 2.59
CA GLY A 382 4.91 25.48 1.66
C GLY A 382 5.28 25.66 0.17
N PRO A 383 4.62 24.91 -0.73
CA PRO A 383 4.71 25.15 -2.17
C PRO A 383 4.19 26.55 -2.53
N ASN A 384 4.72 27.12 -3.62
CA ASN A 384 4.25 28.40 -4.13
C ASN A 384 2.91 28.23 -4.87
N LEU A 385 1.80 28.44 -4.17
CA LEU A 385 0.43 28.37 -4.67
C LEU A 385 -0.07 29.76 -5.11
N PRO A 386 -0.99 29.81 -6.10
CA PRO A 386 -1.62 31.06 -6.50
C PRO A 386 -2.41 31.70 -5.36
N ASP A 387 -2.41 33.04 -5.32
CA ASP A 387 -3.22 33.81 -4.39
C ASP A 387 -4.73 33.53 -4.58
N PHE A 388 -5.47 33.60 -3.47
CA PHE A 388 -6.91 33.42 -3.46
C PHE A 388 -7.60 34.65 -4.04
N VAL A 389 -8.46 34.44 -5.03
CA VAL A 389 -9.22 35.51 -5.69
C VAL A 389 -10.59 35.66 -5.03
N VAL A 390 -10.83 36.81 -4.40
CA VAL A 390 -12.15 37.16 -3.88
C VAL A 390 -13.02 37.69 -5.03
N ASN A 391 -14.19 37.08 -5.23
CA ASN A 391 -15.11 37.43 -6.31
C ASN A 391 -16.58 37.38 -5.86
N ASN A 392 -17.52 37.44 -6.82
CA ASN A 392 -18.96 37.40 -6.56
C ASN A 392 -19.62 36.07 -6.95
N ILE A 393 -18.84 35.04 -7.26
CA ILE A 393 -19.36 33.74 -7.72
C ILE A 393 -19.82 32.92 -6.51
N GLN A 394 -21.13 32.78 -6.37
CA GLN A 394 -21.75 31.98 -5.31
C GLN A 394 -21.62 30.48 -5.60
N ARG A 395 -21.26 29.69 -4.59
CA ARG A 395 -21.07 28.23 -4.72
C ARG A 395 -21.86 27.46 -3.66
N PRO A 396 -22.29 26.22 -3.95
CA PRO A 396 -22.57 25.27 -2.89
C PRO A 396 -21.28 25.02 -2.09
N GLY A 397 -21.41 24.55 -0.85
CA GLY A 397 -20.25 24.27 0.01
C GLY A 397 -20.44 22.99 0.78
N LEU A 398 -19.40 22.16 0.87
CA LEU A 398 -19.35 21.01 1.75
C LEU A 398 -18.48 21.34 2.96
N CYS A 399 -18.82 20.81 4.13
CA CYS A 399 -18.03 20.97 5.33
C CYS A 399 -17.74 19.66 6.06
N GLN A 400 -18.45 18.58 5.71
CA GLN A 400 -18.22 17.27 6.29
C GLN A 400 -18.79 16.18 5.38
N VAL A 401 -18.05 15.07 5.28
CA VAL A 401 -18.50 13.80 4.71
C VAL A 401 -18.44 12.75 5.82
N ALA A 402 -19.48 11.93 5.97
CA ALA A 402 -19.56 10.92 7.00
C ALA A 402 -20.26 9.64 6.51
N PRO A 403 -19.63 8.46 6.58
CA PRO A 403 -18.20 8.24 6.85
C PRO A 403 -17.27 8.86 5.79
N ILE A 404 -16.01 9.16 6.15
CA ILE A 404 -14.99 9.68 5.21
C ILE A 404 -14.43 8.59 4.28
N SER A 405 -14.89 7.36 4.43
CA SER A 405 -14.46 6.20 3.67
C SER A 405 -15.63 5.26 3.39
N GLY A 406 -15.53 4.49 2.30
CA GLY A 406 -16.49 3.43 2.02
C GLY A 406 -16.25 2.68 0.71
N PRO A 407 -16.76 1.43 0.58
CA PRO A 407 -16.74 0.65 -0.65
C PRO A 407 -17.75 1.18 -1.69
N THR A 408 -17.85 0.54 -2.84
CA THR A 408 -18.89 0.88 -3.83
C THR A 408 -20.26 0.65 -3.21
N ASP A 409 -21.24 1.49 -3.57
CA ASP A 409 -22.61 1.46 -3.06
C ASP A 409 -22.77 1.79 -1.56
N ALA A 410 -21.70 2.17 -0.88
CA ALA A 410 -21.79 2.68 0.49
C ALA A 410 -22.60 3.99 0.51
N LEU A 411 -23.54 4.07 1.47
CA LEU A 411 -24.31 5.29 1.73
C LEU A 411 -23.51 6.21 2.66
N ILE A 412 -23.30 7.45 2.22
CA ILE A 412 -22.57 8.47 2.96
C ILE A 412 -23.39 9.76 3.05
N THR A 413 -23.25 10.50 4.14
CA THR A 413 -23.93 11.76 4.41
C THR A 413 -23.01 12.93 4.14
N TYR A 414 -23.48 13.88 3.34
CA TYR A 414 -22.81 15.16 3.07
C TYR A 414 -23.48 16.23 3.92
N THR A 415 -22.67 17.05 4.58
CA THR A 415 -23.11 18.23 5.34
C THR A 415 -22.43 19.46 4.76
N GLY A 416 -23.16 20.56 4.67
CA GLY A 416 -22.69 21.75 3.97
C GLY A 416 -23.67 22.90 3.94
N LEU A 417 -23.64 23.69 2.86
CA LEU A 417 -24.48 24.86 2.60
C LEU A 417 -24.95 24.86 1.14
N LYS A 418 -26.17 25.34 0.91
CA LYS A 418 -26.81 25.50 -0.41
C LYS A 418 -26.78 24.19 -1.23
N LEU A 419 -27.07 23.08 -0.57
CA LEU A 419 -27.03 21.75 -1.17
C LEU A 419 -28.31 21.36 -1.92
N THR A 420 -29.42 22.09 -1.79
CA THR A 420 -30.67 21.68 -2.46
C THR A 420 -30.49 21.59 -3.98
N GLY A 421 -30.79 20.43 -4.55
CA GLY A 421 -30.75 20.21 -6.01
C GLY A 421 -29.35 20.03 -6.62
N VAL A 422 -28.31 19.87 -5.81
CA VAL A 422 -26.94 19.56 -6.30
C VAL A 422 -26.77 18.07 -6.63
N THR A 423 -25.74 17.76 -7.41
CA THR A 423 -25.29 16.39 -7.71
C THR A 423 -23.89 16.17 -7.16
N ALA A 424 -23.62 15.00 -6.59
CA ALA A 424 -22.31 14.64 -6.02
C ALA A 424 -21.39 13.97 -7.05
N TYR A 425 -20.09 14.27 -6.94
CA TYR A 425 -19.01 13.78 -7.81
C TYR A 425 -17.78 13.40 -6.97
N PHE A 426 -17.00 12.43 -7.47
CA PHE A 426 -15.74 11.97 -6.87
C PHE A 426 -14.60 12.17 -7.86
N GLY A 427 -13.42 12.55 -7.38
CA GLY A 427 -12.26 12.93 -8.19
C GLY A 427 -12.05 14.44 -8.24
N ASN A 428 -11.32 14.92 -9.25
CA ASN A 428 -10.94 16.32 -9.39
C ASN A 428 -11.72 17.06 -10.49
N LEU A 429 -11.42 18.36 -10.69
CA LEU A 429 -12.08 19.19 -11.71
C LEU A 429 -12.01 18.63 -13.14
N VAL A 430 -10.93 17.92 -13.46
CA VAL A 430 -10.63 17.44 -14.83
C VAL A 430 -11.09 16.00 -15.02
N LYS A 431 -10.91 15.16 -13.99
CA LYS A 431 -11.26 13.74 -13.97
C LYS A 431 -12.13 13.47 -12.75
N ASN A 432 -13.44 13.40 -12.97
CA ASN A 432 -14.40 13.04 -11.94
C ASN A 432 -15.41 12.01 -12.46
N VAL A 433 -15.99 11.30 -11.51
CA VAL A 433 -17.04 10.30 -11.70
C VAL A 433 -18.24 10.73 -10.88
N LYS A 434 -19.42 10.75 -11.51
CA LYS A 434 -20.68 11.05 -10.84
C LYS A 434 -21.00 9.95 -9.82
N ALA A 435 -21.52 10.33 -8.66
CA ALA A 435 -22.02 9.37 -7.67
C ALA A 435 -23.11 8.46 -8.24
N ASN A 436 -23.21 7.23 -7.74
CA ASN A 436 -24.23 6.25 -8.20
C ASN A 436 -25.65 6.80 -7.97
N SER A 437 -25.86 7.45 -6.81
CA SER A 437 -27.02 8.29 -6.57
C SER A 437 -26.66 9.42 -5.60
N SER A 438 -27.42 10.51 -5.65
CA SER A 438 -27.29 11.63 -4.71
C SER A 438 -28.63 12.30 -4.49
N SER A 439 -29.01 12.51 -3.24
CA SER A 439 -30.27 13.11 -2.82
C SER A 439 -30.01 14.26 -1.86
N PHE A 440 -30.31 15.48 -2.31
CA PHE A 440 -30.16 16.70 -1.51
C PHE A 440 -31.49 17.47 -1.46
N VAL A 441 -32.29 17.17 -0.45
CA VAL A 441 -33.60 17.79 -0.19
C VAL A 441 -33.54 19.00 0.73
N SER A 442 -32.38 19.24 1.35
CA SER A 442 -32.10 20.32 2.28
C SER A 442 -30.84 21.07 1.86
N ASP A 443 -30.75 22.36 2.21
CA ASP A 443 -29.56 23.16 1.95
C ASP A 443 -28.38 22.77 2.82
N LEU A 444 -28.60 22.04 3.92
CA LEU A 444 -27.57 21.76 4.92
C LEU A 444 -27.01 20.35 4.86
N GLN A 445 -27.76 19.38 4.32
CA GLN A 445 -27.37 17.96 4.29
C GLN A 445 -27.98 17.22 3.09
N GLY A 446 -27.34 16.11 2.72
CA GLY A 446 -27.90 15.12 1.80
C GLY A 446 -27.18 13.78 1.86
N GLU A 447 -27.71 12.82 1.12
CA GLU A 447 -27.22 11.44 1.07
C GLU A 447 -26.64 11.13 -0.30
N VAL A 448 -25.51 10.42 -0.33
CA VAL A 448 -24.77 10.09 -1.54
C VAL A 448 -24.39 8.62 -1.50
N VAL A 449 -24.44 7.94 -2.64
CA VAL A 449 -24.02 6.56 -2.80
C VAL A 449 -22.73 6.51 -3.61
N VAL A 450 -21.68 5.92 -3.02
CA VAL A 450 -20.32 5.88 -3.57
C VAL A 450 -20.28 5.13 -4.92
N PRO A 451 -19.67 5.70 -5.97
CA PRO A 451 -19.56 5.05 -7.28
C PRO A 451 -18.46 3.98 -7.33
N ASN A 452 -18.50 3.15 -8.37
CA ASN A 452 -17.43 2.19 -8.65
C ASN A 452 -16.20 2.90 -9.24
N ILE A 453 -15.27 3.27 -8.36
CA ILE A 453 -13.98 3.89 -8.69
C ILE A 453 -12.84 3.11 -8.03
N THR A 454 -11.62 3.29 -8.53
CA THR A 454 -10.43 2.60 -7.99
C THR A 454 -10.27 2.89 -6.49
N PRO A 455 -10.00 1.85 -5.67
CA PRO A 455 -9.70 2.04 -4.25
C PRO A 455 -8.51 2.98 -4.03
N GLY A 456 -8.57 3.80 -2.98
CA GLY A 456 -7.54 4.78 -2.64
C GLY A 456 -8.10 6.13 -2.18
N ARG A 457 -7.19 7.06 -1.84
CA ARG A 457 -7.54 8.45 -1.51
C ARG A 457 -8.06 9.16 -2.77
N THR A 458 -9.16 9.86 -2.63
CA THR A 458 -9.75 10.70 -3.66
C THR A 458 -10.36 11.94 -3.01
N SER A 459 -10.94 12.83 -3.81
CA SER A 459 -11.72 13.95 -3.31
C SER A 459 -13.16 13.83 -3.74
N THR A 460 -14.05 14.57 -3.10
CA THR A 460 -15.45 14.67 -3.48
C THR A 460 -15.97 16.09 -3.36
N PHE A 461 -16.92 16.43 -4.23
CA PHE A 461 -17.54 17.74 -4.31
C PHE A 461 -18.96 17.62 -4.86
N VAL A 462 -19.69 18.73 -4.84
CA VAL A 462 -21.03 18.84 -5.43
C VAL A 462 -21.11 19.95 -6.48
N GLN A 463 -22.02 19.78 -7.43
CA GLN A 463 -22.29 20.75 -8.49
C GLN A 463 -23.80 20.90 -8.73
N ALA A 464 -24.27 22.14 -8.93
CA ALA A 464 -25.67 22.42 -9.26
C ALA A 464 -25.88 22.55 -10.79
N GLY A 465 -26.02 21.45 -11.52
CA GLY A 465 -26.18 21.49 -12.98
C GLY A 465 -24.97 22.15 -13.67
N SER A 466 -25.18 23.21 -14.47
CA SER A 466 -24.09 23.98 -15.12
C SER A 466 -23.45 25.04 -14.22
N GLN A 467 -23.68 25.02 -12.91
CA GLN A 467 -23.12 25.98 -11.94
C GLN A 467 -21.70 25.59 -11.48
N PRO A 468 -20.96 26.51 -10.83
CA PRO A 468 -19.64 26.23 -10.31
C PRO A 468 -19.64 25.15 -9.21
N ASN A 469 -18.54 24.39 -9.16
CA ASN A 469 -18.31 23.34 -8.17
C ASN A 469 -18.13 23.91 -6.75
N SER A 470 -18.53 23.12 -5.75
CA SER A 470 -18.20 23.38 -4.35
C SER A 470 -16.70 23.28 -4.07
N ASN A 471 -16.30 23.63 -2.84
CA ASN A 471 -15.03 23.17 -2.28
C ASN A 471 -14.98 21.63 -2.24
N TYR A 472 -13.75 21.12 -2.18
CA TYR A 472 -13.43 19.70 -2.30
C TYR A 472 -13.07 19.18 -0.91
N LEU A 473 -13.65 18.04 -0.55
CA LEU A 473 -13.33 17.33 0.68
C LEU A 473 -12.63 16.02 0.38
N GLU A 474 -11.79 15.57 1.31
CA GLU A 474 -11.14 14.27 1.22
C GLU A 474 -12.15 13.10 1.37
N PHE A 475 -11.95 12.03 0.59
CA PHE A 475 -12.67 10.77 0.71
C PHE A 475 -11.77 9.57 0.42
N ILE A 476 -11.96 8.46 1.13
CA ILE A 476 -11.19 7.23 0.92
C ILE A 476 -12.10 6.16 0.31
N LYS A 477 -11.88 5.83 -0.96
CA LYS A 477 -12.53 4.67 -1.58
C LYS A 477 -11.91 3.40 -1.00
N GLU A 478 -12.69 2.62 -0.28
CA GLU A 478 -12.23 1.35 0.27
C GLU A 478 -12.23 0.27 -0.82
N VAL A 479 -11.39 -0.74 -0.63
CA VAL A 479 -11.48 -1.99 -1.39
C VAL A 479 -12.84 -2.63 -1.12
N GLU A 480 -13.41 -3.25 -2.14
CA GLU A 480 -14.65 -4.01 -1.96
C GLU A 480 -14.47 -5.08 -0.88
N ALA A 481 -15.50 -5.32 -0.08
CA ALA A 481 -15.50 -6.43 0.86
C ALA A 481 -15.15 -7.71 0.09
N THR A 482 -14.20 -8.50 0.61
CA THR A 482 -13.72 -9.73 -0.04
C THR A 482 -14.92 -10.53 -0.53
N ALA A 483 -15.04 -10.65 -1.86
CA ALA A 483 -16.06 -11.48 -2.48
C ALA A 483 -16.05 -12.85 -1.78
N VAL A 484 -17.23 -13.36 -1.44
CA VAL A 484 -17.34 -14.73 -0.95
C VAL A 484 -16.65 -15.61 -2.00
N PRO A 485 -15.60 -16.38 -1.65
CA PRO A 485 -14.92 -17.19 -2.63
C PRO A 485 -15.93 -18.15 -3.22
N MET A 486 -15.94 -18.26 -4.55
CA MET A 486 -16.84 -19.15 -5.27
C MET A 486 -16.06 -19.90 -6.33
N ILE A 487 -16.29 -21.21 -6.39
CA ILE A 487 -15.69 -22.08 -7.41
C ILE A 487 -16.75 -22.31 -8.48
N VAL A 488 -16.42 -21.96 -9.71
CA VAL A 488 -17.26 -22.17 -10.89
C VAL A 488 -17.00 -23.56 -11.48
N SER A 489 -15.74 -23.95 -11.60
CA SER A 489 -15.36 -25.25 -12.18
C SER A 489 -13.98 -25.70 -11.74
N ILE A 490 -13.71 -26.99 -11.95
CA ILE A 490 -12.39 -27.60 -11.81
C ILE A 490 -12.05 -28.41 -13.06
N SER A 491 -10.79 -28.42 -13.47
CA SER A 491 -10.34 -29.15 -14.66
C SER A 491 -8.89 -29.65 -14.51
N PRO A 492 -8.61 -30.95 -14.73
CA PRO A 492 -9.56 -32.01 -15.01
C PRO A 492 -10.34 -32.45 -13.77
N ILE A 493 -11.43 -33.20 -13.96
CA ILE A 493 -12.26 -33.75 -12.86
C ILE A 493 -11.76 -35.10 -12.32
N THR A 494 -10.67 -35.64 -12.87
CA THR A 494 -10.09 -36.93 -12.46
C THR A 494 -8.58 -36.93 -12.63
N GLY A 495 -7.86 -37.70 -11.81
CA GLY A 495 -6.41 -37.87 -12.00
C GLY A 495 -5.68 -38.54 -10.83
N PRO A 496 -4.41 -38.94 -11.06
CA PRO A 496 -3.55 -39.53 -10.04
C PRO A 496 -2.88 -38.46 -9.16
N GLU A 497 -2.05 -38.90 -8.21
CA GLU A 497 -1.21 -38.01 -7.40
C GLU A 497 -0.33 -37.10 -8.28
N SER A 498 -0.10 -35.86 -7.84
CA SER A 498 0.68 -34.83 -8.55
C SER A 498 0.08 -34.30 -9.85
N GLN A 499 -1.09 -34.79 -10.26
CA GLN A 499 -1.85 -34.25 -11.38
C GLN A 499 -2.18 -32.78 -11.12
N TYR A 500 -2.00 -31.92 -12.13
CA TYR A 500 -2.38 -30.51 -12.04
C TYR A 500 -3.89 -30.38 -12.19
N VAL A 501 -4.50 -29.54 -11.37
CA VAL A 501 -5.91 -29.18 -11.41
C VAL A 501 -6.03 -27.67 -11.37
N THR A 502 -6.70 -27.11 -12.38
CA THR A 502 -7.11 -25.70 -12.40
C THR A 502 -8.48 -25.58 -11.76
N ILE A 503 -8.61 -24.66 -10.82
CA ILE A 503 -9.84 -24.26 -10.15
C ILE A 503 -10.17 -22.86 -10.66
N THR A 504 -11.34 -22.69 -11.27
CA THR A 504 -11.79 -21.43 -11.85
C THR A 504 -12.92 -20.86 -11.01
N GLY A 505 -12.93 -19.55 -10.78
CA GLY A 505 -13.91 -18.93 -9.89
C GLY A 505 -13.75 -17.42 -9.72
N SER A 506 -14.12 -16.93 -8.55
CA SER A 506 -13.90 -15.53 -8.13
C SER A 506 -13.79 -15.42 -6.61
N GLY A 507 -13.23 -14.31 -6.11
CA GLY A 507 -13.08 -14.07 -4.68
C GLY A 507 -11.95 -14.89 -4.03
N PHE A 508 -11.00 -15.36 -4.83
CA PHE A 508 -9.83 -16.09 -4.33
C PHE A 508 -8.72 -15.19 -3.78
N SER A 509 -8.87 -13.87 -3.90
CA SER A 509 -7.85 -12.86 -3.66
C SER A 509 -6.73 -12.89 -4.71
N THR A 510 -6.01 -11.78 -4.83
CA THR A 510 -4.91 -11.62 -5.79
C THR A 510 -3.65 -12.41 -5.42
N VAL A 511 -3.53 -12.83 -4.15
CA VAL A 511 -2.41 -13.62 -3.64
C VAL A 511 -2.92 -14.74 -2.73
N ARG A 512 -2.21 -15.87 -2.69
CA ARG A 512 -2.57 -17.01 -1.83
C ARG A 512 -2.61 -16.64 -0.35
N GLY A 513 -1.58 -15.95 0.18
CA GLY A 513 -1.49 -15.62 1.60
C GLY A 513 -1.68 -16.84 2.51
N LYS A 514 -2.65 -16.78 3.43
CA LYS A 514 -3.05 -17.89 4.32
C LYS A 514 -4.11 -18.82 3.73
N SER A 515 -4.49 -18.61 2.47
CA SER A 515 -5.53 -19.41 1.81
C SER A 515 -5.04 -20.82 1.50
N ILE A 516 -5.95 -21.79 1.67
CA ILE A 516 -5.65 -23.22 1.56
C ILE A 516 -6.67 -23.87 0.64
N VAL A 517 -6.22 -24.85 -0.15
CA VAL A 517 -7.07 -25.69 -0.99
C VAL A 517 -7.03 -27.10 -0.46
N TYR A 518 -8.20 -27.74 -0.32
CA TYR A 518 -8.32 -29.11 0.17
C TYR A 518 -8.97 -30.03 -0.86
N PHE A 519 -8.50 -31.27 -0.90
CA PHE A 519 -9.18 -32.42 -1.50
C PHE A 519 -9.78 -33.25 -0.36
N GLY A 520 -11.06 -33.03 -0.05
CA GLY A 520 -11.69 -33.56 1.16
C GLY A 520 -11.04 -32.99 2.42
N LYS A 521 -10.10 -33.74 3.02
CA LYS A 521 -9.36 -33.33 4.23
C LYS A 521 -7.87 -33.09 3.98
N GLU A 522 -7.35 -33.53 2.83
CA GLU A 522 -5.93 -33.43 2.51
C GLU A 522 -5.64 -32.09 1.82
N GLU A 523 -4.61 -31.37 2.28
CA GLU A 523 -4.21 -30.10 1.68
C GLU A 523 -3.56 -30.35 0.31
N ALA A 524 -3.95 -29.56 -0.68
CA ALA A 524 -3.41 -29.62 -2.03
C ALA A 524 -1.92 -29.25 -2.08
N ASN A 525 -1.19 -29.82 -3.04
CA ASN A 525 0.24 -29.60 -3.18
C ASN A 525 0.54 -28.37 -4.05
N PHE A 526 1.36 -27.44 -3.53
CA PHE A 526 1.78 -26.19 -4.18
C PHE A 526 3.26 -26.17 -4.60
N SER A 527 3.91 -27.33 -4.68
CA SER A 527 5.32 -27.44 -5.09
C SER A 527 5.43 -27.31 -6.61
N PHE A 528 5.48 -26.09 -7.13
CA PHE A 528 5.64 -25.79 -8.56
C PHE A 528 7.08 -25.37 -8.91
N PRO A 529 7.48 -25.46 -10.20
CA PRO A 529 8.71 -24.83 -10.67
C PRO A 529 8.72 -23.33 -10.35
N LYS A 530 9.91 -22.77 -10.03
CA LYS A 530 10.03 -21.36 -9.61
C LYS A 530 9.43 -20.35 -10.59
N VAL A 531 9.48 -20.64 -11.90
CA VAL A 531 8.90 -19.78 -12.94
C VAL A 531 7.38 -19.61 -12.80
N CYS A 532 6.70 -20.60 -12.21
CA CYS A 532 5.25 -20.59 -12.02
C CYS A 532 4.81 -20.04 -10.66
N ALA A 533 5.73 -19.62 -9.79
CA ALA A 533 5.41 -19.27 -8.40
C ALA A 533 4.34 -18.16 -8.28
N ASN A 534 4.32 -17.22 -9.23
CA ASN A 534 3.41 -16.08 -9.23
C ASN A 534 2.16 -16.27 -10.11
N SER A 535 2.08 -17.36 -10.89
CA SER A 535 0.97 -17.58 -11.84
C SER A 535 -0.07 -18.59 -11.35
N VAL A 536 0.27 -19.41 -10.35
CA VAL A 536 -0.58 -20.47 -9.83
C VAL A 536 -1.73 -19.97 -8.94
N TRP A 537 -1.79 -18.67 -8.65
CA TRP A 537 -2.85 -18.08 -7.84
C TRP A 537 -3.19 -16.67 -8.32
N ASN A 538 -4.47 -16.42 -8.60
CA ASN A 538 -5.05 -15.10 -8.76
C ASN A 538 -6.54 -15.14 -8.34
N ASP A 539 -7.23 -14.00 -8.41
CA ASP A 539 -8.62 -13.90 -7.90
C ASP A 539 -9.61 -14.82 -8.64
N ASN A 540 -9.32 -15.16 -9.89
CA ASN A 540 -10.22 -15.93 -10.75
C ASN A 540 -9.75 -17.35 -11.07
N GLN A 541 -8.52 -17.71 -10.69
CA GLN A 541 -7.91 -18.98 -11.02
C GLN A 541 -6.88 -19.41 -9.98
N ILE A 542 -6.96 -20.67 -9.58
CA ILE A 542 -5.97 -21.34 -8.72
C ILE A 542 -5.50 -22.62 -9.42
N ILE A 543 -4.20 -22.87 -9.43
CA ILE A 543 -3.61 -24.10 -9.95
C ILE A 543 -2.98 -24.86 -8.79
N VAL A 544 -3.41 -26.10 -8.60
CA VAL A 544 -2.93 -26.98 -7.52
C VAL A 544 -2.51 -28.33 -8.07
N LYS A 545 -1.73 -29.09 -7.30
CA LYS A 545 -1.45 -30.49 -7.58
C LYS A 545 -2.22 -31.40 -6.62
N VAL A 546 -2.73 -32.50 -7.14
CA VAL A 546 -3.40 -33.54 -6.34
C VAL A 546 -2.43 -34.05 -5.26
N PRO A 547 -2.83 -34.02 -3.97
CA PRO A 547 -1.95 -34.39 -2.88
C PRO A 547 -1.78 -35.90 -2.70
N LYS A 548 -0.83 -36.27 -1.84
CA LYS A 548 -0.67 -37.64 -1.33
C LYS A 548 -1.76 -37.96 -0.30
N GLY A 549 -2.04 -39.24 -0.10
CA GLY A 549 -2.91 -39.69 1.01
C GLY A 549 -4.39 -39.87 0.66
N LEU A 550 -4.78 -39.67 -0.60
CA LEU A 550 -6.14 -39.95 -1.07
C LEU A 550 -6.35 -41.46 -1.28
N SER A 551 -7.52 -41.97 -0.88
CA SER A 551 -7.99 -43.32 -1.20
C SER A 551 -8.37 -43.43 -2.68
N ASP A 552 -8.03 -44.58 -3.28
CA ASP A 552 -8.25 -44.91 -4.68
C ASP A 552 -9.74 -45.04 -5.06
N ASP A 553 -10.08 -44.63 -6.29
CA ASP A 553 -11.43 -44.65 -6.88
C ASP A 553 -12.51 -43.84 -6.12
N GLU A 554 -12.10 -42.90 -5.25
CA GLU A 554 -12.99 -42.09 -4.42
C GLU A 554 -13.22 -40.66 -4.98
N LEU A 555 -14.40 -40.09 -4.68
CA LEU A 555 -14.80 -38.74 -5.08
C LEU A 555 -14.59 -37.74 -3.94
N TYR A 556 -13.79 -36.71 -4.19
CA TYR A 556 -13.44 -35.66 -3.22
C TYR A 556 -14.09 -34.33 -3.58
N ASP A 557 -14.64 -33.66 -2.57
CA ASP A 557 -15.00 -32.25 -2.68
C ASP A 557 -13.72 -31.41 -2.67
N ILE A 558 -13.55 -30.53 -3.67
CA ILE A 558 -12.49 -29.53 -3.66
C ILE A 558 -13.03 -28.30 -2.96
N SER A 559 -12.34 -27.85 -1.91
CA SER A 559 -12.70 -26.63 -1.19
C SER A 559 -11.54 -25.63 -1.13
N VAL A 560 -11.85 -24.35 -1.33
CA VAL A 560 -10.89 -23.23 -1.22
C VAL A 560 -11.28 -22.40 0.00
N VAL A 561 -10.36 -22.26 0.95
CA VAL A 561 -10.53 -21.46 2.17
C VAL A 561 -9.78 -20.15 2.00
N VAL A 562 -10.50 -19.02 2.04
CA VAL A 562 -9.95 -17.66 1.95
C VAL A 562 -10.38 -16.88 3.19
N GLY A 563 -9.44 -16.62 4.10
CA GLY A 563 -9.75 -16.04 5.40
C GLY A 563 -10.66 -16.96 6.23
N THR A 564 -11.87 -16.49 6.57
CA THR A 564 -12.90 -17.29 7.27
C THR A 564 -13.93 -17.92 6.34
N GLN A 565 -13.83 -17.65 5.03
CA GLN A 565 -14.81 -18.07 4.05
C GLN A 565 -14.35 -19.33 3.34
N THR A 566 -15.28 -20.20 2.96
CA THR A 566 -14.99 -21.45 2.25
C THR A 566 -15.87 -21.58 1.02
N ALA A 567 -15.24 -21.78 -0.13
CA ALA A 567 -15.89 -22.18 -1.37
C ALA A 567 -15.78 -23.70 -1.53
N ILE A 568 -16.83 -24.35 -2.03
CA ILE A 568 -16.81 -25.77 -2.38
C ILE A 568 -17.16 -25.90 -3.86
N SER A 569 -16.38 -26.71 -4.58
CA SER A 569 -16.59 -26.97 -6.00
C SER A 569 -17.95 -27.62 -6.25
N PRO A 570 -18.71 -27.19 -7.26
CA PRO A 570 -19.97 -27.84 -7.64
C PRO A 570 -19.75 -29.26 -8.18
N THR A 571 -18.53 -29.58 -8.64
CA THR A 571 -18.13 -30.89 -9.14
C THR A 571 -17.08 -31.53 -8.25
N LYS A 572 -17.21 -32.84 -8.01
CA LYS A 572 -16.24 -33.62 -7.25
C LYS A 572 -15.10 -34.07 -8.14
N PHE A 573 -13.90 -34.15 -7.57
CA PHE A 573 -12.71 -34.71 -8.21
C PHE A 573 -12.59 -36.20 -7.92
N LYS A 574 -12.38 -37.02 -8.94
CA LYS A 574 -12.15 -38.46 -8.80
C LYS A 574 -10.65 -38.76 -8.72
N TYR A 575 -10.19 -39.28 -7.60
CA TYR A 575 -8.82 -39.78 -7.49
C TYR A 575 -8.74 -41.20 -8.06
N ASP A 576 -7.78 -41.42 -8.96
CA ASP A 576 -7.54 -42.74 -9.57
C ASP A 576 -6.03 -42.89 -9.75
N LYS A 577 -5.43 -43.81 -8.98
CA LYS A 577 -3.98 -44.00 -8.94
C LYS A 577 -3.43 -44.68 -10.21
N ASP A 578 -4.27 -45.37 -10.97
CA ASP A 578 -3.88 -46.17 -12.13
C ASP A 578 -3.91 -45.33 -13.43
N LEU A 579 -4.48 -44.12 -13.37
CA LEU A 579 -4.41 -43.13 -14.44
C LEU A 579 -2.97 -42.63 -14.65
N MET A 580 -2.66 -42.30 -15.91
CA MET A 580 -1.37 -41.69 -16.25
C MET A 580 -1.39 -40.20 -15.94
N LEU A 581 -0.27 -39.70 -15.43
CA LEU A 581 -0.01 -38.27 -15.31
C LEU A 581 -0.10 -37.61 -16.69
N THR A 582 -1.01 -36.65 -16.81
CA THR A 582 -1.11 -35.79 -17.98
C THR A 582 -0.15 -34.59 -17.83
N PRO A 583 0.15 -33.86 -18.92
CA PRO A 583 0.93 -32.63 -18.82
C PRO A 583 0.31 -31.64 -17.83
N GLY A 584 1.11 -30.92 -17.07
CA GLY A 584 0.65 -29.90 -16.12
C GLY A 584 1.07 -28.51 -16.55
N LEU A 585 0.13 -27.64 -16.85
CA LEU A 585 0.35 -26.26 -17.28
C LEU A 585 0.23 -25.32 -16.08
N CYS A 586 1.21 -24.45 -15.85
CA CYS A 586 1.16 -23.49 -14.74
C CYS A 586 1.43 -22.04 -15.10
N LEU A 587 1.96 -21.75 -16.29
CA LEU A 587 2.17 -20.39 -16.76
C LEU A 587 1.95 -20.30 -18.27
N ILE A 588 1.22 -19.27 -18.69
CA ILE A 588 1.12 -18.82 -20.09
C ILE A 588 1.53 -17.35 -20.14
N TYR A 589 2.38 -16.99 -21.10
CA TYR A 589 2.74 -15.60 -21.36
C TYR A 589 2.79 -15.30 -22.86
N PRO A 590 2.16 -14.20 -23.33
CA PRO A 590 1.25 -13.36 -22.57
C PRO A 590 -0.12 -14.05 -22.36
N MET A 591 -0.84 -13.70 -21.28
CA MET A 591 -2.23 -14.18 -21.07
C MET A 591 -3.26 -13.41 -21.90
N PHE A 592 -2.86 -12.26 -22.43
CA PHE A 592 -3.62 -11.43 -23.36
C PHE A 592 -2.80 -11.25 -24.65
N GLY A 593 -3.34 -11.64 -25.80
CA GLY A 593 -2.62 -11.55 -27.06
C GLY A 593 -3.53 -11.46 -28.27
N GLN A 594 -2.95 -11.11 -29.42
CA GLN A 594 -3.61 -11.07 -30.71
C GLN A 594 -3.30 -12.34 -31.52
N HIS A 595 -4.07 -12.59 -32.56
CA HIS A 595 -3.80 -13.71 -33.47
C HIS A 595 -2.39 -13.62 -34.06
N ASN A 596 -1.70 -14.76 -34.14
CA ASN A 596 -0.31 -14.91 -34.55
C ASN A 596 0.75 -14.37 -33.59
N ASP A 597 0.37 -13.78 -32.45
CA ASP A 597 1.36 -13.41 -31.44
C ASP A 597 2.06 -14.65 -30.90
N GLU A 598 3.36 -14.53 -30.64
CA GLU A 598 4.13 -15.57 -29.98
C GLU A 598 3.67 -15.71 -28.53
N MET A 599 3.48 -16.95 -28.11
CA MET A 599 3.05 -17.33 -26.78
C MET A 599 3.95 -18.43 -26.24
N GLN A 600 4.32 -18.28 -24.97
CA GLN A 600 5.19 -19.18 -24.24
C GLN A 600 4.38 -19.85 -23.13
N LEU A 601 4.55 -21.15 -22.98
CA LEU A 601 3.84 -21.99 -22.02
C LEU A 601 4.87 -22.73 -21.16
N TRP A 602 4.70 -22.73 -19.84
CA TRP A 602 5.55 -23.48 -18.92
C TRP A 602 4.74 -24.42 -18.02
N GLY A 603 5.38 -25.52 -17.67
CA GLY A 603 4.75 -26.57 -16.90
C GLY A 603 5.67 -27.72 -16.55
N GLU A 604 5.07 -28.88 -16.32
CA GLU A 604 5.75 -30.15 -16.10
C GLU A 604 5.05 -31.26 -16.90
N TYR A 605 5.77 -32.37 -17.14
CA TYR A 605 5.27 -33.58 -17.79
C TYR A 605 4.84 -33.41 -19.27
N PHE A 606 5.32 -32.38 -19.97
CA PHE A 606 5.09 -32.21 -21.41
C PHE A 606 5.71 -33.37 -22.20
N GLY A 607 6.82 -33.90 -21.67
CA GLY A 607 7.55 -35.02 -22.26
C GLY A 607 8.30 -34.62 -23.54
N THR A 608 8.89 -35.62 -24.20
CA THR A 608 9.67 -35.41 -25.42
C THR A 608 8.80 -34.94 -26.58
N THR A 609 9.33 -34.03 -27.39
CA THR A 609 8.65 -33.55 -28.60
C THR A 609 8.34 -34.69 -29.58
N ASN A 610 7.15 -34.67 -30.19
CA ASN A 610 6.75 -35.57 -31.27
C ASN A 610 5.81 -34.82 -32.25
N THR A 611 5.55 -35.40 -33.42
CA THR A 611 4.71 -34.76 -34.47
C THR A 611 3.23 -34.63 -34.12
N ASN A 612 2.77 -35.34 -33.09
CA ASN A 612 1.37 -35.38 -32.65
C ASN A 612 1.12 -34.48 -31.43
N ASN A 613 2.17 -33.94 -30.81
CA ASN A 613 2.06 -32.96 -29.74
C ASN A 613 1.51 -31.66 -30.31
N LYS A 614 0.63 -31.02 -29.55
CA LYS A 614 -0.06 -29.82 -29.98
C LYS A 614 -0.40 -28.92 -28.80
N VAL A 615 -0.58 -27.64 -29.09
CA VAL A 615 -1.20 -26.67 -28.19
C VAL A 615 -2.63 -26.47 -28.66
N ARG A 616 -3.60 -26.87 -27.84
CA ARG A 616 -5.03 -26.79 -28.15
C ARG A 616 -5.61 -25.54 -27.53
N PHE A 617 -6.16 -24.67 -28.36
CA PHE A 617 -6.92 -23.49 -27.96
C PHE A 617 -8.42 -23.81 -27.90
N TYR A 618 -9.19 -22.87 -27.35
CA TYR A 618 -10.63 -22.98 -27.21
C TYR A 618 -11.31 -23.31 -28.54
N LEU A 619 -12.40 -24.10 -28.47
CA LEU A 619 -13.10 -24.68 -29.62
C LEU A 619 -12.26 -25.65 -30.48
N GLY A 620 -11.22 -26.26 -29.89
CA GLY A 620 -10.43 -27.32 -30.54
C GLY A 620 -9.51 -26.84 -31.65
N GLN A 621 -9.07 -25.58 -31.56
CA GLN A 621 -8.14 -25.00 -32.53
C GLN A 621 -6.70 -25.41 -32.15
N ASP A 622 -6.08 -26.29 -32.94
CA ASP A 622 -4.81 -26.93 -32.59
C ASP A 622 -3.62 -26.27 -33.33
N GLN A 623 -2.57 -25.88 -32.61
CA GLN A 623 -1.25 -25.59 -33.17
C GLN A 623 -0.35 -26.82 -33.05
N SER A 624 0.27 -27.24 -34.15
CA SER A 624 1.14 -28.42 -34.20
C SER A 624 2.27 -28.26 -35.23
N GLY A 625 3.21 -29.20 -35.25
CA GLY A 625 4.30 -29.21 -36.21
C GLY A 625 5.16 -27.94 -36.16
N SER A 626 5.36 -27.28 -37.31
CA SER A 626 6.21 -26.08 -37.41
C SER A 626 5.67 -24.84 -36.69
N ALA A 627 4.40 -24.84 -36.27
CA ALA A 627 3.85 -23.75 -35.46
C ALA A 627 4.32 -23.79 -34.00
N ILE A 628 4.88 -24.92 -33.55
CA ILE A 628 5.54 -25.04 -32.25
C ILE A 628 7.03 -24.87 -32.49
N THR A 629 7.55 -23.69 -32.17
CA THR A 629 8.96 -23.33 -32.41
C THR A 629 9.90 -23.87 -31.35
N TYR A 630 9.37 -24.23 -30.17
CA TYR A 630 10.13 -24.82 -29.07
C TYR A 630 9.28 -25.81 -28.28
N TRP A 631 9.85 -26.96 -27.92
CA TRP A 631 9.27 -27.95 -27.02
C TRP A 631 10.39 -28.79 -26.39
N ASP A 632 10.89 -28.34 -25.25
CA ASP A 632 11.90 -29.04 -24.47
C ASP A 632 11.88 -28.51 -23.03
N VAL A 633 12.70 -29.09 -22.18
CA VAL A 633 13.01 -28.58 -20.85
C VAL A 633 13.73 -27.23 -20.97
N ASP A 634 13.24 -26.22 -20.25
CA ASP A 634 13.83 -24.88 -20.22
C ASP A 634 15.18 -24.90 -19.48
N LYS A 635 16.27 -24.81 -20.26
CA LYS A 635 17.66 -24.84 -19.76
C LYS A 635 18.14 -23.49 -19.24
N SER A 636 17.37 -22.41 -19.41
CA SER A 636 17.76 -21.05 -19.02
C SER A 636 17.55 -20.74 -17.54
N THR A 637 16.85 -21.61 -16.80
CA THR A 637 16.50 -21.39 -15.39
C THR A 637 17.46 -22.11 -14.42
N LEU A 638 17.97 -21.39 -13.42
CA LEU A 638 18.83 -21.93 -12.37
C LEU A 638 18.00 -22.69 -11.32
N GLY A 639 18.11 -24.02 -11.27
CA GLY A 639 17.53 -24.87 -10.22
C GLY A 639 16.55 -25.93 -10.72
N THR A 640 15.25 -25.64 -10.71
CA THR A 640 14.19 -26.48 -11.27
C THR A 640 14.11 -26.27 -12.77
N ARG A 641 14.11 -27.35 -13.57
CA ARG A 641 14.01 -27.26 -15.03
C ARG A 641 12.57 -27.55 -15.49
N PRO A 642 11.71 -26.53 -15.64
CA PRO A 642 10.34 -26.71 -16.13
C PRO A 642 10.35 -27.13 -17.60
N ASP A 643 9.28 -27.79 -18.04
CA ASP A 643 9.02 -27.96 -19.47
C ASP A 643 8.52 -26.65 -20.05
N LYS A 644 8.94 -26.32 -21.27
CA LYS A 644 8.52 -25.12 -21.99
C LYS A 644 8.10 -25.44 -23.42
N ALA A 645 7.02 -24.81 -23.86
CA ALA A 645 6.59 -24.79 -25.25
C ALA A 645 6.47 -23.34 -25.75
N ILE A 646 6.83 -23.09 -27.01
CA ILE A 646 6.61 -21.79 -27.67
C ILE A 646 5.82 -22.05 -28.95
N THR A 647 4.74 -21.29 -29.15
CA THR A 647 3.89 -21.37 -30.34
C THR A 647 3.30 -19.99 -30.65
N THR A 648 2.46 -19.88 -31.67
CA THR A 648 1.70 -18.67 -31.96
C THR A 648 0.21 -18.85 -31.67
N ILE A 649 -0.48 -17.79 -31.27
CA ILE A 649 -1.93 -17.83 -31.07
C ILE A 649 -2.62 -18.15 -32.40
N HIS A 650 -3.44 -19.21 -32.41
CA HIS A 650 -4.12 -19.66 -33.63
C HIS A 650 -5.04 -18.59 -34.21
N GLN A 651 -5.08 -18.46 -35.55
CA GLN A 651 -5.83 -17.40 -36.25
C GLN A 651 -7.35 -17.47 -36.07
N GLN A 652 -7.86 -18.61 -35.61
CA GLN A 652 -9.28 -18.85 -35.35
C GLN A 652 -9.57 -19.12 -33.87
N ALA A 653 -8.58 -18.95 -32.97
CA ALA A 653 -8.80 -19.15 -31.55
C ALA A 653 -9.63 -18.01 -30.95
N ALA A 654 -10.61 -18.36 -30.12
CA ALA A 654 -11.33 -17.39 -29.29
C ALA A 654 -10.75 -17.39 -27.86
N SER A 655 -11.01 -16.33 -27.09
CA SER A 655 -10.71 -16.28 -25.66
C SER A 655 -11.28 -17.51 -24.95
N GLY A 656 -10.47 -18.14 -24.10
CA GLY A 656 -10.85 -19.39 -23.45
C GLY A 656 -9.65 -20.23 -23.02
N PRO A 657 -9.90 -21.49 -22.63
CA PRO A 657 -8.86 -22.39 -22.16
C PRO A 657 -7.89 -22.79 -23.28
N VAL A 658 -6.65 -22.96 -22.88
CA VAL A 658 -5.52 -23.46 -23.64
C VAL A 658 -4.97 -24.67 -22.89
N ASN A 659 -4.68 -25.73 -23.65
CA ASN A 659 -4.13 -26.96 -23.12
C ASN A 659 -2.87 -27.37 -23.88
N ILE A 660 -1.94 -27.98 -23.15
CA ILE A 660 -0.89 -28.79 -23.72
C ILE A 660 -1.45 -30.18 -23.96
N VAL A 661 -1.37 -30.67 -25.20
CA VAL A 661 -1.81 -32.03 -25.55
C VAL A 661 -0.59 -32.84 -25.99
N LYS A 662 -0.33 -33.89 -25.22
CA LYS A 662 0.72 -34.86 -25.49
C LYS A 662 0.11 -36.13 -26.07
N TRP A 663 0.72 -36.69 -27.10
CA TRP A 663 0.30 -37.98 -27.63
C TRP A 663 1.01 -39.14 -26.92
N ASP A 664 0.24 -40.10 -26.38
CA ASP A 664 0.77 -41.38 -25.90
C ASP A 664 0.62 -42.46 -26.98
N SER A 665 1.76 -42.82 -27.59
CA SER A 665 1.81 -43.86 -28.62
C SER A 665 1.53 -45.27 -28.10
N LYS A 666 1.70 -45.53 -26.80
CA LYS A 666 1.49 -46.88 -26.23
C LYS A 666 0.02 -47.18 -26.01
N LYS A 667 -0.76 -46.17 -25.60
CA LYS A 667 -2.20 -46.28 -25.34
C LYS A 667 -3.06 -45.71 -26.46
N ASN A 668 -2.44 -45.13 -27.50
CA ASN A 668 -3.12 -44.54 -28.65
C ASN A 668 -4.17 -43.48 -28.24
N GLN A 669 -3.76 -42.57 -27.34
CA GLN A 669 -4.65 -41.55 -26.76
C GLN A 669 -3.94 -40.21 -26.56
N GLU A 670 -4.73 -39.13 -26.57
CA GLU A 670 -4.29 -37.80 -26.18
C GLU A 670 -4.32 -37.64 -24.66
N LEU A 671 -3.22 -37.14 -24.09
CA LEU A 671 -3.13 -36.71 -22.70
C LEU A 671 -3.19 -35.18 -22.69
N VAL A 672 -4.29 -34.64 -22.19
CA VAL A 672 -4.58 -33.20 -22.19
C VAL A 672 -4.27 -32.62 -20.82
N SER A 673 -3.61 -31.47 -20.78
CA SER A 673 -3.31 -30.78 -19.52
C SER A 673 -4.56 -30.21 -18.83
N ASN A 674 -4.37 -29.71 -17.62
CA ASN A 674 -5.32 -28.76 -17.01
C ASN A 674 -5.55 -27.54 -17.91
N ASP A 675 -6.69 -26.90 -17.72
CA ASP A 675 -7.08 -25.71 -18.47
C ASP A 675 -6.35 -24.47 -17.95
N MET A 676 -5.79 -23.64 -18.83
CA MET A 676 -5.37 -22.28 -18.49
C MET A 676 -5.98 -21.29 -19.48
N TYR A 677 -6.53 -20.20 -18.98
CA TYR A 677 -7.32 -19.29 -19.80
C TYR A 677 -6.47 -18.16 -20.39
N ILE A 678 -6.72 -17.84 -21.65
CA ILE A 678 -6.20 -16.65 -22.32
C ILE A 678 -7.34 -15.77 -22.82
N THR A 679 -7.04 -14.49 -22.99
CA THR A 679 -7.92 -13.53 -23.66
C THR A 679 -7.31 -13.15 -25.00
N ILE A 680 -8.08 -13.29 -26.07
CA ILE A 680 -7.66 -12.92 -27.43
C ILE A 680 -8.43 -11.66 -27.84
N GLY A 681 -7.70 -10.57 -28.11
CA GLY A 681 -8.31 -9.30 -28.47
C GLY A 681 -7.31 -8.15 -28.52
N GLN A 682 -7.85 -6.93 -28.64
CA GLN A 682 -7.11 -5.69 -28.42
C GLN A 682 -7.56 -5.09 -27.10
N CYS A 683 -6.61 -4.72 -26.24
CA CYS A 683 -6.96 -4.02 -25.01
C CYS A 683 -7.46 -2.61 -25.37
N GLN A 684 -8.36 -2.06 -24.57
CA GLN A 684 -8.88 -0.68 -24.71
C GLN A 684 -8.50 0.19 -23.50
N GLN A 685 -8.21 -0.44 -22.37
CA GLN A 685 -7.86 0.20 -21.10
C GLN A 685 -6.89 -0.69 -20.30
N ASP A 686 -6.12 -0.11 -19.39
CA ASP A 686 -5.11 -0.83 -18.59
C ASP A 686 -5.71 -1.99 -17.78
N ALA A 687 -6.96 -1.86 -17.34
CA ALA A 687 -7.68 -2.91 -16.62
C ALA A 687 -7.83 -4.22 -17.43
N ASP A 688 -7.81 -4.15 -18.76
CA ASP A 688 -7.89 -5.32 -19.64
C ASP A 688 -6.59 -6.16 -19.60
N CYS A 689 -5.51 -5.57 -19.07
CA CYS A 689 -4.16 -6.16 -19.03
C CYS A 689 -3.77 -6.71 -17.66
N GLY A 690 -4.72 -6.81 -16.71
CA GLY A 690 -4.45 -7.25 -15.34
C GLY A 690 -3.52 -6.27 -14.62
N ALA A 691 -2.27 -6.69 -14.36
CA ALA A 691 -1.24 -5.83 -13.74
C ALA A 691 -0.41 -5.03 -14.77
N GLY A 692 -0.71 -5.15 -16.06
CA GLY A 692 -0.02 -4.45 -17.15
C GLY A 692 -0.72 -3.18 -17.62
N VAL A 693 -0.16 -2.56 -18.66
CA VAL A 693 -0.64 -1.32 -19.30
C VAL A 693 -1.11 -1.66 -20.71
N CYS A 694 -2.24 -1.10 -21.10
CA CYS A 694 -2.74 -1.20 -22.46
C CYS A 694 -2.08 -0.16 -23.35
N CYS A 695 -1.43 -0.60 -24.41
CA CYS A 695 -0.71 0.32 -25.28
C CYS A 695 -1.65 1.23 -26.07
N PRO A 696 -1.52 2.56 -25.93
CA PRO A 696 -2.47 3.51 -26.48
C PRO A 696 -2.33 3.65 -28.00
N ASP A 697 -3.39 4.17 -28.63
CA ASP A 697 -3.40 4.51 -30.04
C ASP A 697 -2.23 5.44 -30.42
N GLY A 698 -1.52 5.09 -31.51
CA GLY A 698 -0.33 5.82 -31.97
C GLY A 698 1.00 5.23 -31.50
N THR A 699 0.99 4.17 -30.70
CA THR A 699 2.20 3.42 -30.31
C THR A 699 2.41 2.18 -31.21
N PRO A 700 3.67 1.73 -31.43
CA PRO A 700 3.96 0.53 -32.23
C PRO A 700 3.24 -0.74 -31.75
N GLU A 701 3.00 -0.86 -30.44
CA GLU A 701 2.34 -2.01 -29.82
C GLU A 701 0.85 -1.73 -29.52
N VAL A 702 0.18 -0.85 -30.27
CA VAL A 702 -1.23 -0.45 -30.02
C VAL A 702 -2.16 -1.63 -29.76
N GLY A 703 -2.97 -1.50 -28.71
CA GLY A 703 -3.96 -2.51 -28.32
C GLY A 703 -3.34 -3.80 -27.76
N ARG A 704 -2.06 -3.79 -27.37
CA ARG A 704 -1.38 -4.90 -26.69
C ARG A 704 -1.12 -4.58 -25.23
N CYS A 705 -1.12 -5.63 -24.41
CA CYS A 705 -0.80 -5.53 -23.00
C CYS A 705 0.70 -5.65 -22.78
N GLN A 706 1.29 -4.65 -22.11
CA GLN A 706 2.70 -4.63 -21.74
C GLN A 706 2.86 -4.55 -20.23
N THR A 707 4.02 -4.94 -19.70
CA THR A 707 4.28 -4.87 -18.25
C THR A 707 4.54 -3.45 -17.75
N THR A 708 4.94 -2.53 -18.64
CA THR A 708 5.14 -1.10 -18.33
C THR A 708 4.73 -0.23 -19.52
N PRO A 709 4.37 1.06 -19.30
CA PRO A 709 4.03 1.98 -20.40
C PRO A 709 5.14 2.14 -21.44
N ASP A 710 6.41 2.11 -21.02
CA ASP A 710 7.56 2.35 -21.91
C ASP A 710 7.69 1.27 -23.00
N ARG A 711 7.30 0.04 -22.68
CA ARG A 711 7.32 -1.09 -23.62
C ARG A 711 6.37 -0.88 -24.80
N CYS A 712 5.36 -0.02 -24.67
CA CYS A 712 4.44 0.29 -25.76
C CYS A 712 5.10 1.06 -26.90
N PHE A 713 6.17 1.80 -26.62
CA PHE A 713 6.89 2.60 -27.60
C PHE A 713 8.04 1.83 -28.28
N GLY A 714 8.26 0.57 -27.88
CA GLY A 714 9.44 -0.21 -28.23
C GLY A 714 10.68 0.25 -27.46
N SER A 715 11.59 -0.67 -27.14
CA SER A 715 12.88 -0.28 -26.56
C SER A 715 13.74 0.37 -27.64
N THR A 716 14.02 1.66 -27.50
CA THR A 716 15.26 2.22 -28.02
C THR A 716 16.27 2.15 -26.88
N GLU A 717 17.38 1.44 -27.08
CA GLU A 717 18.51 1.51 -26.14
C GLU A 717 18.96 2.98 -26.08
N SER A 718 18.67 3.67 -24.98
CA SER A 718 19.17 5.02 -24.77
C SER A 718 20.61 4.95 -24.28
N SER A 719 21.54 5.46 -25.10
CA SER A 719 22.89 5.76 -24.63
C SER A 719 22.85 7.04 -23.80
N VAL A 720 23.11 6.91 -22.50
CA VAL A 720 23.39 8.06 -21.62
C VAL A 720 24.88 8.38 -21.75
N TYR A 721 25.21 9.65 -22.02
CA TYR A 721 26.57 10.15 -21.89
C TYR A 721 26.68 10.91 -20.56
N GLU A 722 27.47 10.37 -19.64
CA GLU A 722 27.87 11.02 -18.40
C GLU A 722 29.25 11.67 -18.60
N TRP A 723 29.43 12.87 -18.04
CA TRP A 723 30.72 13.55 -18.04
C TRP A 723 31.13 13.82 -16.59
N GLU A 724 32.22 13.19 -16.18
CA GLU A 724 32.90 13.51 -14.93
C GLU A 724 34.10 14.42 -15.23
N PHE A 725 34.25 15.50 -14.46
CA PHE A 725 35.41 16.37 -14.56
C PHE A 725 36.20 16.29 -13.25
N SER A 726 37.41 15.76 -13.33
CA SER A 726 38.41 15.80 -12.26
C SER A 726 39.50 16.81 -12.60
N THR A 727 40.03 17.49 -11.58
CA THR A 727 41.21 18.37 -11.68
C THR A 727 42.46 17.77 -11.04
N GLY A 728 42.46 16.45 -10.78
CA GLY A 728 43.59 15.72 -10.20
C GLY A 728 44.45 15.00 -11.25
N ASN A 729 45.77 15.12 -11.13
CA ASN A 729 46.74 14.28 -11.85
C ASN A 729 46.80 12.89 -11.20
N ASP A 730 45.91 11.99 -11.59
CA ASP A 730 46.10 10.56 -11.34
C ASP A 730 45.82 9.79 -12.63
N ALA A 731 46.89 9.48 -13.35
CA ALA A 731 46.83 8.76 -14.63
C ALA A 731 46.78 7.26 -14.34
N GLN A 732 45.58 6.72 -14.11
CA GLN A 732 45.31 5.29 -14.13
C GLN A 732 44.40 4.98 -15.32
N CYS A 733 44.79 4.00 -16.13
CA CYS A 733 44.01 3.56 -17.29
C CYS A 733 42.71 2.86 -16.85
N PRO A 734 41.60 3.00 -17.59
CA PRO A 734 40.33 2.36 -17.26
C PRO A 734 40.42 0.83 -17.37
N ASP A 735 39.62 0.10 -16.58
CA ASP A 735 39.65 -1.37 -16.50
C ASP A 735 39.43 -2.08 -17.85
N SER A 736 38.78 -1.42 -18.81
CA SER A 736 38.59 -1.93 -20.18
C SER A 736 39.84 -1.88 -21.05
N LYS A 737 40.82 -1.03 -20.72
CA LYS A 737 42.13 -0.91 -21.41
C LYS A 737 43.24 -0.70 -20.36
N PRO A 738 43.57 -1.73 -19.55
CA PRO A 738 44.34 -1.56 -18.31
C PRO A 738 45.85 -1.32 -18.52
N ALA A 739 46.37 -1.39 -19.75
CA ALA A 739 47.79 -1.27 -20.03
C ALA A 739 48.18 0.13 -20.54
N GLN A 740 48.99 0.87 -19.79
CA GLN A 740 49.50 2.17 -20.23
C GLN A 740 50.78 2.04 -21.07
N CYS A 741 50.80 2.61 -22.27
CA CYS A 741 51.98 2.72 -23.13
C CYS A 741 52.86 3.93 -22.73
N SER A 742 54.10 4.01 -23.24
CA SER A 742 55.06 5.05 -22.84
C SER A 742 54.69 6.47 -23.28
N ASP A 743 53.73 6.62 -24.20
CA ASP A 743 53.14 7.91 -24.59
C ASP A 743 51.93 8.33 -23.73
N GLY A 744 51.55 7.52 -22.73
CA GLY A 744 50.42 7.75 -21.85
C GLY A 744 49.09 7.17 -22.37
N SER A 745 49.06 6.55 -23.56
CA SER A 745 47.86 5.92 -24.10
C SER A 745 47.52 4.59 -23.40
N CYS A 746 46.23 4.27 -23.29
CA CYS A 746 45.74 3.07 -22.62
C CYS A 746 45.32 2.00 -23.64
N CYS A 747 45.72 0.76 -23.40
CA CYS A 747 45.64 -0.36 -24.32
C CYS A 747 45.02 -1.59 -23.64
N SER A 748 44.32 -2.42 -24.40
CA SER A 748 43.71 -3.67 -23.91
C SER A 748 44.74 -4.64 -23.32
N ALA A 749 45.99 -4.58 -23.79
CA ALA A 749 47.13 -5.30 -23.22
C ALA A 749 48.46 -4.65 -23.60
N LEU A 750 49.49 -4.79 -22.74
CA LEU A 750 50.85 -4.25 -22.95
C LEU A 750 51.49 -4.70 -24.27
N LYS A 751 51.14 -5.91 -24.75
CA LYS A 751 51.64 -6.46 -26.03
C LYS A 751 51.20 -5.65 -27.27
N ASN A 752 50.18 -4.81 -27.12
CA ASN A 752 49.64 -3.96 -28.16
C ASN A 752 50.22 -2.52 -28.11
N CYS A 753 51.08 -2.22 -27.13
CA CYS A 753 51.94 -1.05 -27.15
C CYS A 753 53.14 -1.33 -28.07
N LYS A 754 53.20 -0.68 -29.23
CA LYS A 754 54.29 -0.85 -30.19
C LYS A 754 55.03 0.45 -30.43
N ASP A 755 56.34 0.33 -30.57
CA ASP A 755 57.15 1.42 -31.11
C ASP A 755 57.12 1.32 -32.64
N LEU A 756 56.27 2.15 -33.24
CA LEU A 756 56.08 2.19 -34.70
C LEU A 756 57.16 3.01 -35.41
N THR A 757 58.02 3.70 -34.65
CA THR A 757 58.98 4.70 -35.17
C THR A 757 60.44 4.37 -34.84
N ASN A 758 60.69 3.29 -34.11
CA ASN A 758 62.01 2.90 -33.56
C ASN A 758 62.64 4.00 -32.69
N SER A 759 61.84 4.77 -31.97
CA SER A 759 62.27 5.89 -31.11
C SER A 759 62.35 5.53 -29.61
N GLY A 760 61.93 4.33 -29.23
CA GLY A 760 61.79 3.87 -27.85
C GLY A 760 60.46 4.24 -27.18
N GLN A 761 59.61 5.04 -27.85
CA GLN A 761 58.30 5.42 -27.36
C GLN A 761 57.22 4.50 -27.96
N THR A 762 56.42 3.87 -27.11
CA THR A 762 55.38 2.92 -27.54
C THR A 762 54.01 3.57 -27.55
N THR A 763 53.20 3.26 -28.56
CA THR A 763 51.81 3.72 -28.71
C THR A 763 50.86 2.54 -28.88
N CYS A 764 49.61 2.71 -28.48
CA CYS A 764 48.60 1.65 -28.53
C CYS A 764 48.10 1.39 -29.97
N THR A 765 48.07 0.12 -30.41
CA THR A 765 47.65 -0.27 -31.78
C THR A 765 46.32 -1.02 -31.85
N ASP A 766 45.45 -0.88 -30.84
CA ASP A 766 44.20 -1.65 -30.75
C ASP A 766 43.16 -1.27 -31.83
N ASP A 767 43.26 -0.08 -32.42
CA ASP A 767 42.24 0.47 -33.32
C ASP A 767 42.88 0.94 -34.65
N ASN A 768 42.86 0.10 -35.69
CA ASN A 768 43.12 0.53 -37.08
C ASN A 768 41.96 1.43 -37.55
N SER A 769 41.98 2.71 -37.18
CA SER A 769 41.11 3.76 -37.68
C SER A 769 41.97 4.84 -38.34
N CYS A 770 41.45 5.52 -39.38
CA CYS A 770 42.17 6.45 -40.27
C CYS A 770 42.69 7.75 -39.62
N SER A 771 43.33 7.66 -38.45
CA SER A 771 44.08 8.74 -37.83
C SER A 771 45.41 8.94 -38.57
N GLY A 772 45.53 10.00 -39.38
CA GLY A 772 46.80 10.39 -39.99
C GLY A 772 46.79 10.86 -41.46
N TYR A 773 45.64 10.82 -42.17
CA TYR A 773 45.57 11.26 -43.57
C TYR A 773 44.77 12.56 -43.71
N GLY A 774 45.38 13.58 -44.34
CA GLY A 774 44.74 14.87 -44.60
C GLY A 774 43.64 14.83 -45.66
N SER A 775 42.68 15.75 -45.55
CA SER A 775 41.42 15.90 -46.29
C SER A 775 41.49 16.12 -47.81
N LYS A 776 42.60 15.83 -48.48
CA LYS A 776 42.79 16.05 -49.94
C LYS A 776 42.93 14.77 -50.78
N MET A 777 42.62 13.59 -50.24
CA MET A 777 42.75 12.31 -50.96
C MET A 777 41.45 11.50 -51.11
N CYS A 778 40.27 12.11 -50.98
CA CYS A 778 39.00 11.43 -51.28
C CYS A 778 38.48 11.87 -52.65
N TYR A 779 38.40 10.93 -53.60
CA TYR A 779 37.69 11.12 -54.88
C TYR A 779 36.18 10.87 -54.71
N ASP A 780 35.42 11.47 -55.62
CA ASP A 780 33.97 11.71 -55.60
C ASP A 780 33.08 10.62 -54.98
N SER A 781 32.15 11.11 -54.14
CA SER A 781 30.95 10.47 -53.54
C SER A 781 31.02 9.87 -52.12
N ILE A 782 32.00 10.24 -51.30
CA ILE A 782 31.99 9.94 -49.85
C ILE A 782 32.15 11.23 -49.03
N TYR A 783 31.18 11.53 -48.16
CA TYR A 783 31.23 12.64 -47.20
C TYR A 783 31.28 12.08 -45.76
N CYS A 784 32.04 12.73 -44.88
CA CYS A 784 32.11 12.43 -43.44
C CYS A 784 31.45 13.57 -42.64
N PRO A 785 30.25 13.39 -42.07
CA PRO A 785 29.73 14.33 -41.10
C PRO A 785 30.15 13.89 -39.68
N ASN A 786 31.04 14.66 -39.06
CA ASN A 786 31.35 14.77 -37.62
C ASN A 786 31.53 13.47 -36.79
N SER A 787 32.80 13.03 -36.63
CA SER A 787 33.47 12.22 -35.56
C SER A 787 32.81 10.95 -34.97
N PRO A 788 33.56 9.84 -34.72
CA PRO A 788 34.53 9.17 -35.58
C PRO A 788 34.08 7.72 -35.88
N GLY A 789 34.30 7.25 -37.11
CA GLY A 789 34.56 5.81 -37.33
C GLY A 789 33.55 4.96 -38.10
N SER A 790 32.70 5.52 -38.99
CA SER A 790 32.03 4.68 -40.00
C SER A 790 31.72 5.45 -41.30
N CYS A 791 32.21 4.92 -42.42
CA CYS A 791 31.75 5.31 -43.76
C CYS A 791 30.43 4.58 -44.06
N SER A 792 29.38 5.28 -44.47
CA SER A 792 28.12 4.66 -44.90
C SER A 792 27.80 5.01 -46.35
N GLN A 793 27.38 4.03 -47.15
CA GLN A 793 26.68 4.27 -48.42
C GLN A 793 25.19 4.52 -48.14
N ASN A 794 24.68 5.61 -48.69
CA ASN A 794 23.37 6.18 -48.39
C ASN A 794 22.20 5.20 -48.58
N SER A 795 21.22 5.28 -47.68
CA SER A 795 19.91 4.63 -47.74
C SER A 795 19.03 5.23 -48.84
N LYS A 796 18.35 4.36 -49.61
CA LYS A 796 17.28 4.64 -50.60
C LYS A 796 17.70 5.09 -52.01
N ILE A 797 18.27 4.19 -52.82
CA ILE A 797 17.94 4.06 -54.27
C ILE A 797 18.00 2.57 -54.64
N ILE A 798 16.90 2.01 -55.15
CA ILE A 798 16.90 0.78 -55.94
C ILE A 798 16.92 1.23 -57.40
N THR A 799 17.97 0.92 -58.15
CA THR A 799 17.87 0.75 -59.61
C THR A 799 18.90 -0.24 -60.14
N TYR A 800 18.35 -1.39 -60.52
CA TYR A 800 18.68 -2.28 -61.63
C TYR A 800 20.01 -2.12 -62.39
N GLY A 801 20.76 -3.22 -62.41
CA GLY A 801 21.46 -3.72 -63.60
C GLY A 801 22.79 -3.04 -63.93
N GLY A 802 23.88 -3.79 -63.76
CA GLY A 802 25.17 -3.47 -64.39
C GLY A 802 26.34 -4.04 -63.61
N SER A 803 27.02 -5.02 -64.18
CA SER A 803 28.21 -5.65 -63.58
C SER A 803 29.40 -4.70 -63.57
N CYS A 804 30.18 -4.68 -62.49
CA CYS A 804 31.54 -4.15 -62.53
C CYS A 804 32.56 -5.17 -62.02
N ASP A 805 33.66 -5.19 -62.75
CA ASP A 805 34.75 -6.14 -62.88
C ASP A 805 35.62 -6.26 -61.61
N CYS A 806 35.73 -7.47 -61.06
CA CYS A 806 36.51 -7.78 -59.85
C CYS A 806 38.01 -8.03 -60.11
N SER A 807 38.56 -7.67 -61.27
CA SER A 807 39.98 -7.89 -61.58
C SER A 807 40.97 -6.97 -60.84
N LEU A 808 40.51 -5.96 -60.08
CA LEU A 808 41.39 -4.97 -59.41
C LEU A 808 41.47 -5.08 -57.87
N LEU A 809 40.82 -6.06 -57.24
CA LEU A 809 40.86 -6.27 -55.78
C LEU A 809 41.49 -7.61 -55.34
N GLY A 810 42.19 -8.33 -56.21
CA GLY A 810 43.02 -9.48 -55.82
C GLY A 810 42.28 -10.76 -55.42
N TYR A 811 40.97 -10.85 -55.64
CA TYR A 811 40.18 -12.07 -55.39
C TYR A 811 39.86 -12.79 -56.71
N LEU A 812 40.76 -13.69 -57.14
CA LEU A 812 40.44 -14.68 -58.16
C LEU A 812 39.70 -15.87 -57.49
N ASN A 813 38.55 -16.25 -58.06
CA ASN A 813 37.82 -17.51 -57.79
C ASN A 813 37.24 -17.75 -56.38
N THR A 814 36.53 -16.78 -55.79
CA THR A 814 35.65 -17.08 -54.65
C THR A 814 34.22 -16.62 -54.91
N SER A 815 33.30 -17.58 -54.99
CA SER A 815 31.85 -17.33 -54.98
C SER A 815 31.33 -17.49 -53.56
N PHE A 816 30.64 -16.48 -53.04
CA PHE A 816 29.78 -16.65 -51.87
C PHE A 816 28.33 -16.48 -52.31
N ASN A 817 27.55 -17.55 -52.08
CA ASN A 817 26.13 -17.64 -52.38
C ASN A 817 25.35 -17.21 -51.14
N ASN A 818 24.66 -16.08 -51.20
CA ASN A 818 23.72 -15.68 -50.16
C ASN A 818 22.43 -16.48 -50.33
N SER A 819 22.28 -17.52 -49.51
CA SER A 819 20.96 -18.04 -49.14
C SER A 819 20.69 -17.65 -47.69
N ILE A 820 19.57 -16.95 -47.53
CA ILE A 820 18.92 -16.42 -46.32
C ILE A 820 19.50 -15.09 -45.83
#